data_AF-A0A4S8LS72-F1
#
_entry.id   AF-A0A4S8LS72-F1
#
_cell.length_a   1.000
_cell.length_b   1.000
_cell.length_c   1.000
_cell.angle_alpha   90.00
_cell.angle_beta   90.00
_cell.angle_gamma   90.00
#
_symmetry.space_group_name_H-M   'P 1'
#
loop_
_entity.id
_entity.type
_entity.pdbx_description
1 polymer ?
#
loop_
_entity_poly.entity_id
_entity_poly.type
_entity_poly.pdbx_seq_one_letter_code
_entity_poly.pdbx_strand_id
1 'polypeptide(L)'
;MPVFSNMVKFCVIELTPDTDMRKAHKEFAIASRRSIEIASILPTGVATAMDALRIGQIDGIIVSRNLVGTLNLDNVESDAAAEAVDAYNLIRLSGSNLCAVNIDVFGIHYAMTASSAYPRFRAALVIGTGPLVRAAIYCLAQYFQSYVFYIFEESDETFTHFEKKIHEMDNGITVVRHTDVTSSPAVSCVVTDVPKDLQSGERTDNFRSLLSVTFHTHRLYFGIDQKNIFLNLGYSISGMDLTPWSFLALRDGWEEILSDVLEKFQTQIIWQQVASSENNFNFIYTRCVTSFASAMAQPESLICVIVDLTDNWSLRVSIPFARTYNHAYTVDDLLLDQWLSPASDSLIRPGLSLRRLFCTRWRLGRDTSLLPNPYTLLFEDNTLDLQTGVIAAIKHADAGPDTSFMIDCNEEDIGIVERVIMNYRAYKLRISNTVKRYSYLVGDRRFATGTNDIIRVDSRVPIEPGSGYMTTLATFSTTCRNHYTRIVHFMDYRVNKVIRKLTVPGFIDLVDIKEALRASNAIIHGLAALLPLLPDEIAVPNNIEIATPLGTRKFWIELFARVPNLPAYHLWDDNISIGTLQLVRVRGIFFLPNNVVVTVQESFFDSAIPVMLSHPTTAMCCGISHGIVFTMYPYHIKNRITDRVFEKYHPPRWYMNRLMKPVSFACYPVTDYDFHTIPRPDYKPRDCPMIWRRTSGCHGMGSLRWSAIDPAERPGIPWGVSHLHNMSKNSFAITGRIRAIFLLGGGTTDVNPIPTLLTDADRTQVDRRSTYHVVELVPDEDNKTSFLEVLISLKDALEGIKLPPTWNLAEYHDQELPAPPIPNFVDSAGIYTHWDHNRKAITLNAVVTIHFHLIRERSIGNMLVPLAIAERLTVIQNGHNWYDMKERSDDKNRWMVFEPIVIPSEFT
;
A
#
# COMPACT_ATOMS: atom_id res chain seq x y z
N MET A 1 39.45 13.65 33.58
CA MET A 1 38.00 13.34 33.62
C MET A 1 37.27 14.42 32.83
N PRO A 2 36.33 14.07 31.94
CA PRO A 2 35.53 15.08 31.24
C PRO A 2 34.71 15.88 32.24
N VAL A 3 34.72 17.21 32.12
CA VAL A 3 33.87 18.11 32.92
C VAL A 3 32.45 17.95 32.39
N PHE A 4 31.56 17.33 33.18
CA PHE A 4 30.15 17.21 32.84
C PHE A 4 29.49 18.59 32.93
N SER A 5 28.90 19.08 31.84
CA SER A 5 28.07 20.28 31.85
C SER A 5 26.72 19.96 32.50
N ASN A 6 26.26 20.83 33.41
CA ASN A 6 24.95 20.87 34.08
C ASN A 6 24.39 19.53 34.60
N MET A 7 24.34 19.41 35.93
CA MET A 7 23.68 18.30 36.61
C MET A 7 22.16 18.39 36.45
N VAL A 8 21.51 17.29 36.03
CA VAL A 8 20.05 17.18 35.96
C VAL A 8 19.53 16.49 37.22
N LYS A 9 18.55 17.08 37.89
CA LYS A 9 17.98 16.64 39.16
C LYS A 9 16.53 16.23 39.00
N PHE A 10 16.25 14.95 39.24
CA PHE A 10 14.89 14.42 39.26
C PHE A 10 14.46 14.04 40.68
N CYS A 11 13.20 14.29 40.97
CA CYS A 11 12.51 13.64 42.08
C CYS A 11 11.64 12.51 41.52
N VAL A 12 11.65 11.33 42.12
CA VAL A 12 10.78 10.21 41.75
C VAL A 12 9.80 9.98 42.89
N ILE A 13 8.50 10.08 42.59
CA ILE A 13 7.43 9.69 43.50
C ILE A 13 7.23 8.19 43.35
N GLU A 14 7.51 7.43 44.40
CA GLU A 14 7.44 5.96 44.37
C GLU A 14 7.24 5.36 45.77
N LEU A 15 6.68 4.14 45.80
CA LEU A 15 6.60 3.33 47.03
C LEU A 15 7.86 2.47 47.21
N THR A 16 8.41 1.99 46.11
CA THR A 16 9.61 1.15 46.05
C THR A 16 10.50 1.66 44.93
N PRO A 17 11.84 1.71 45.12
CA PRO A 17 12.75 2.14 44.08
C PRO A 17 12.59 1.39 42.76
N ASP A 18 12.12 2.07 41.71
CA ASP A 18 12.13 1.59 40.33
C ASP A 18 13.57 1.54 39.80
N THR A 19 14.19 0.36 39.82
CA THR A 19 15.60 0.16 39.45
C THR A 19 15.84 0.29 37.95
N ASP A 20 14.88 -0.15 37.14
CA ASP A 20 15.01 -0.17 35.68
C ASP A 20 14.93 1.25 35.12
N MET A 21 14.01 2.06 35.66
CA MET A 21 13.88 3.47 35.27
C MET A 21 15.15 4.23 35.64
N ARG A 22 15.69 4.00 36.85
CA ARG A 22 16.97 4.60 37.25
C ARG A 22 18.13 4.17 36.36
N LYS A 23 18.16 2.90 35.94
CA LYS A 23 19.18 2.38 35.03
C LYS A 23 19.07 3.07 33.67
N ALA A 24 17.88 3.16 33.08
CA ALA A 24 17.64 3.84 31.81
C ALA A 24 18.08 5.32 31.86
N HIS A 25 17.71 6.04 32.92
CA HIS A 25 18.13 7.43 33.12
C HIS A 25 19.65 7.60 33.30
N LYS A 26 20.33 6.70 34.02
CA LYS A 26 21.79 6.72 34.17
C LYS A 26 22.50 6.40 32.86
N GLU A 27 22.04 5.39 32.12
CA GLU A 27 22.57 5.06 30.80
C GLU A 27 22.43 6.24 29.83
N PHE A 28 21.27 6.90 29.85
CA PHE A 28 21.03 8.09 29.03
C PHE A 28 21.90 9.28 29.45
N ALA A 29 22.09 9.52 30.76
CA ALA A 29 22.98 10.55 31.28
C ALA A 29 24.42 10.36 30.80
N ILE A 30 24.92 9.11 30.88
CA ILE A 30 26.25 8.73 30.39
C ILE A 30 26.37 9.00 28.89
N ALA A 31 25.40 8.53 28.10
CA ALA A 31 25.39 8.74 26.64
C ALA A 31 25.35 10.23 26.27
N SER A 32 24.63 11.03 27.06
CA SER A 32 24.45 12.48 26.89
C SER A 32 25.59 13.31 27.49
N ARG A 33 26.60 12.68 28.10
CA ARG A 33 27.69 13.35 28.84
C ARG A 33 27.16 14.38 29.85
N ARG A 34 26.15 13.99 30.63
CA ARG A 34 25.59 14.77 31.74
C ARG A 34 25.64 13.98 33.04
N SER A 35 25.65 14.67 34.17
CA SER A 35 25.41 14.04 35.48
C SER A 35 23.92 14.06 35.80
N ILE A 36 23.47 13.06 36.55
CA ILE A 36 22.09 12.95 37.01
C ILE A 36 22.06 12.69 38.51
N GLU A 37 21.16 13.36 39.20
CA GLU A 37 20.79 13.13 40.59
C GLU A 37 19.31 12.70 40.62
N ILE A 38 19.02 11.56 41.26
CA ILE A 38 17.64 11.05 41.41
C ILE A 38 17.36 10.90 42.90
N ALA A 39 16.40 11.66 43.43
CA ALA A 39 15.89 11.53 44.78
C ALA A 39 14.56 10.77 44.80
N SER A 40 14.36 9.89 45.78
CA SER A 40 13.09 9.19 45.99
C SER A 40 12.24 9.93 47.02
N ILE A 41 10.96 10.12 46.73
CA ILE A 41 9.98 10.72 47.64
C ILE A 41 8.74 9.82 47.69
N LEU A 42 8.20 9.60 48.89
CA LEU A 42 6.94 8.88 49.06
C LEU A 42 5.76 9.72 48.55
N PRO A 43 4.61 9.13 48.18
CA PRO A 43 3.43 9.86 47.72
C PRO A 43 2.99 11.02 48.63
N THR A 44 3.17 10.87 49.95
CA THR A 44 2.85 11.90 50.95
C THR A 44 3.73 13.16 50.86
N GLY A 45 4.88 13.08 50.18
CA GLY A 45 5.81 14.18 49.98
C GLY A 45 5.67 14.90 48.64
N VAL A 46 4.63 14.62 47.85
CA VAL A 46 4.49 15.19 46.50
C VAL A 46 4.39 16.72 46.50
N ALA A 47 3.75 17.32 47.51
CA ALA A 47 3.69 18.78 47.67
C ALA A 47 5.10 19.39 47.83
N THR A 48 5.96 18.77 48.64
CA THR A 48 7.36 19.18 48.81
C THR A 48 8.14 19.09 47.50
N ALA A 49 7.92 18.03 46.72
CA ALA A 49 8.54 17.88 45.40
C ALA A 49 8.08 18.98 44.43
N MET A 50 6.78 19.30 44.41
CA MET A 50 6.21 20.36 43.59
C MET A 50 6.76 21.75 43.95
N ASP A 51 6.93 22.03 45.24
CA ASP A 51 7.54 23.29 45.69
C ASP A 51 9.02 23.37 45.29
N ALA A 52 9.77 22.28 45.44
CA ALA A 52 11.16 22.18 44.98
C ALA A 52 11.26 22.40 43.46
N LEU A 53 10.31 21.87 42.68
CA LEU A 53 10.24 22.08 41.24
C LEU A 53 9.96 23.56 40.91
N ARG A 54 9.00 24.20 41.58
CA ARG A 54 8.65 25.62 41.37
C ARG A 54 9.82 26.58 41.61
N ILE A 55 10.64 26.32 42.61
CA ILE A 55 11.81 27.15 42.94
C ILE A 55 13.08 26.74 42.19
N GLY A 56 12.99 25.78 41.26
CA GLY A 56 14.11 25.32 40.43
C GLY A 56 15.19 24.53 41.18
N GLN A 57 14.85 23.92 42.32
CA GLN A 57 15.78 23.02 43.04
C GLN A 57 15.91 21.64 42.36
N ILE A 58 14.85 21.21 41.67
CA ILE A 58 14.81 20.03 40.81
C ILE A 58 14.29 20.43 39.44
N ASP A 59 14.65 19.66 38.42
CA ASP A 59 14.27 19.96 37.04
C ASP A 59 12.92 19.29 36.66
N GLY A 60 12.59 18.15 37.25
CA GLY A 60 11.33 17.45 37.00
C GLY A 60 10.98 16.41 38.07
N ILE A 61 9.71 16.02 38.10
CA ILE A 61 9.19 14.97 38.98
C ILE A 61 8.69 13.82 38.11
N ILE A 62 9.18 12.61 38.36
CA ILE A 62 8.75 11.39 37.69
C ILE A 62 7.82 10.61 38.63
N VAL A 63 6.72 10.09 38.12
CA VAL A 63 5.82 9.21 38.88
C VAL A 63 6.13 7.77 38.50
N SER A 64 6.42 6.92 39.48
CA SER A 64 6.72 5.51 39.22
C SER A 64 5.53 4.76 38.64
N ARG A 65 5.81 3.71 37.85
CA ARG A 65 4.82 2.92 37.11
C ARG A 65 3.62 2.44 37.94
N ASN A 66 3.86 2.03 39.18
CA ASN A 66 2.83 1.55 40.11
C ASN A 66 1.94 2.67 40.70
N LEU A 67 2.30 3.94 40.51
CA LEU A 67 1.55 5.09 40.98
C LEU A 67 0.86 5.87 39.86
N VAL A 68 1.20 5.60 38.59
CA VAL A 68 0.55 6.21 37.43
C VAL A 68 -0.96 5.96 37.49
N GLY A 69 -1.74 7.04 37.42
CA GLY A 69 -3.21 6.98 37.51
C GLY A 69 -3.80 6.82 38.92
N THR A 70 -2.97 6.84 39.98
CA THR A 70 -3.45 6.78 41.38
C THR A 70 -3.21 8.07 42.16
N LEU A 71 -2.28 8.91 41.71
CA LEU A 71 -1.98 10.20 42.33
C LEU A 71 -2.99 11.27 41.90
N ASN A 72 -3.62 11.92 42.88
CA ASN A 72 -4.40 13.13 42.66
C ASN A 72 -3.55 14.33 43.05
N LEU A 73 -3.41 15.29 42.13
CA LEU A 73 -2.65 16.51 42.36
C LEU A 73 -3.54 17.73 42.16
N ASP A 74 -3.53 18.58 43.17
CA ASP A 74 -4.19 19.88 43.08
C ASP A 74 -3.24 20.90 42.43
N ASN A 75 -3.80 21.84 41.67
CA ASN A 75 -3.06 22.95 41.05
C ASN A 75 -1.96 22.51 40.06
N VAL A 76 -2.20 21.43 39.32
CA VAL A 76 -1.36 20.98 38.20
C VAL A 76 -2.22 20.96 36.95
N GLU A 77 -1.76 21.63 35.89
CA GLU A 77 -2.40 21.57 34.58
C GLU A 77 -2.02 20.24 33.90
N SER A 78 -2.98 19.49 33.39
CA SER A 78 -2.68 18.31 32.58
C SER A 78 -2.52 18.69 31.13
N ASP A 79 -1.57 18.07 30.43
CA ASP A 79 -1.57 18.11 28.97
C ASP A 79 -2.73 17.26 28.41
N ALA A 80 -3.07 17.46 27.13
CA ALA A 80 -4.22 16.81 26.53
C ALA A 80 -4.14 15.28 26.58
N ALA A 81 -2.93 14.72 26.56
CA ALA A 81 -2.71 13.28 26.65
C ALA A 81 -2.93 12.77 28.09
N ALA A 82 -2.36 13.45 29.09
CA ALA A 82 -2.56 13.12 30.50
C ALA A 82 -4.02 13.27 30.94
N GLU A 83 -4.70 14.31 30.46
CA GLU A 83 -6.13 14.54 30.72
C GLU A 83 -6.98 13.42 30.12
N ALA A 84 -6.78 13.09 28.83
CA ALA A 84 -7.57 12.06 28.15
C ALA A 84 -7.32 10.65 28.71
N VAL A 85 -6.07 10.34 29.07
CA VAL A 85 -5.69 9.05 29.67
C VAL A 85 -6.09 8.97 31.14
N ASP A 86 -6.29 10.12 31.80
CA ASP A 86 -6.53 10.23 33.24
C ASP A 86 -5.41 9.57 34.04
N ALA A 87 -4.17 9.86 33.61
CA ALA A 87 -2.93 9.44 34.22
C ALA A 87 -1.74 10.22 33.63
N TYR A 88 -0.69 10.41 34.43
CA TYR A 88 0.55 11.07 34.02
C TYR A 88 1.74 10.39 34.70
N ASN A 89 2.92 10.49 34.08
CA ASN A 89 4.16 9.91 34.58
C ASN A 89 5.31 10.94 34.69
N LEU A 90 5.08 12.19 34.28
CA LEU A 90 6.00 13.31 34.40
C LEU A 90 5.25 14.56 34.88
N ILE A 91 5.86 15.33 35.79
CA ILE A 91 5.44 16.69 36.14
C ILE A 91 6.64 17.61 35.90
N ARG A 92 6.42 18.68 35.14
CA ARG A 92 7.45 19.68 34.82
C ARG A 92 6.91 21.10 34.93
N LEU A 93 7.80 22.09 34.86
CA LEU A 93 7.39 23.47 34.67
C LEU A 93 7.04 23.74 33.20
N SER A 94 5.99 24.54 33.01
CA SER A 94 5.58 25.11 31.73
C SER A 94 5.35 26.62 31.95
N GLY A 95 6.40 27.42 31.71
CA GLY A 95 6.43 28.80 32.21
C GLY A 95 6.47 28.82 33.74
N SER A 96 5.50 29.48 34.38
CA SER A 96 5.35 29.51 35.85
C SER A 96 4.48 28.38 36.40
N ASN A 97 3.77 27.65 35.54
CA ASN A 97 2.76 26.68 35.96
C ASN A 97 3.36 25.26 35.96
N LEU A 98 2.83 24.41 36.83
CA LEU A 98 3.15 22.98 36.82
C LEU A 98 2.26 22.28 35.80
N CYS A 99 2.89 21.43 34.99
CA CYS A 99 2.23 20.66 33.94
C CYS A 99 2.49 19.17 34.13
N ALA A 100 1.43 18.38 34.26
CA ALA A 100 1.43 16.93 34.23
C ALA A 100 1.37 16.44 32.79
N VAL A 101 2.25 15.50 32.45
CA VAL A 101 2.44 14.98 31.10
C VAL A 101 2.44 13.45 31.16
N ASN A 102 1.77 12.83 30.19
CA ASN A 102 1.82 11.38 30.00
C ASN A 102 2.82 11.01 28.90
N ILE A 103 4.02 10.61 29.31
CA ILE A 103 5.11 10.23 28.41
C ILE A 103 4.92 8.83 27.81
N ASP A 104 4.02 8.01 28.38
CA ASP A 104 3.73 6.68 27.85
C ASP A 104 3.19 6.75 26.42
N VAL A 105 2.36 7.76 26.15
CA VAL A 105 1.80 8.02 24.82
C VAL A 105 2.89 8.24 23.77
N PHE A 106 3.93 9.02 24.07
CA PHE A 106 5.05 9.27 23.16
C PHE A 106 5.89 8.02 22.96
N GLY A 107 6.15 7.27 24.03
CA GLY A 107 6.88 6.02 23.95
C GLY A 107 6.14 4.99 23.08
N ILE A 108 4.82 4.85 23.26
CA ILE A 108 3.99 3.90 22.48
C ILE A 108 3.99 4.32 21.02
N HIS A 109 3.87 5.63 20.75
CA HIS A 109 3.96 6.16 19.40
C HIS A 109 5.31 5.83 18.74
N TYR A 110 6.41 6.05 19.47
CA TYR A 110 7.75 5.67 19.04
C TYR A 110 7.81 4.19 18.68
N ALA A 111 7.41 3.33 19.60
CA ALA A 111 7.61 1.89 19.47
C ALA A 111 6.78 1.33 18.30
N MET A 112 5.53 1.76 18.18
CA MET A 112 4.66 1.43 17.03
C MET A 112 5.29 1.86 15.69
N THR A 113 5.84 3.07 15.64
CA THR A 113 6.42 3.63 14.42
C THR A 113 7.76 2.97 14.05
N ALA A 114 8.54 2.56 15.06
CA ALA A 114 9.81 1.86 14.89
C ALA A 114 9.62 0.40 14.46
N SER A 115 8.56 -0.25 14.92
CA SER A 115 8.28 -1.67 14.64
C SER A 115 7.44 -1.89 13.37
N SER A 116 6.75 -0.86 12.88
CA SER A 116 5.88 -0.96 11.70
C SER A 116 6.06 0.22 10.75
N ALA A 117 6.21 -0.08 9.46
CA ALA A 117 6.16 0.91 8.39
C ALA A 117 4.81 1.63 8.31
N TYR A 118 3.72 0.88 8.56
CA TYR A 118 2.34 1.37 8.46
C TYR A 118 1.56 1.03 9.74
N PRO A 119 1.76 1.79 10.84
CA PRO A 119 1.08 1.53 12.11
C PRO A 119 -0.41 1.92 12.13
N ARG A 120 -0.91 2.58 11.08
CA ARG A 120 -2.25 3.19 11.03
C ARG A 120 -3.38 2.19 10.79
N PHE A 121 -4.60 2.62 11.11
CA PHE A 121 -5.86 1.96 10.74
C PHE A 121 -6.01 0.55 11.29
N ARG A 122 -5.56 0.31 12.53
CA ARG A 122 -5.60 -1.01 13.14
C ARG A 122 -6.91 -1.20 13.90
N ALA A 123 -7.53 -2.36 13.72
CA ALA A 123 -8.49 -2.85 14.71
C ALA A 123 -7.69 -3.52 15.82
N ALA A 124 -7.99 -3.16 17.07
CA ALA A 124 -7.22 -3.62 18.23
C ALA A 124 -8.06 -4.51 19.14
N LEU A 125 -7.50 -5.62 19.59
CA LEU A 125 -8.01 -6.38 20.74
C LEU A 125 -7.31 -5.86 22.00
N VAL A 126 -8.07 -5.49 23.01
CA VAL A 126 -7.61 -4.88 24.25
C VAL A 126 -7.90 -5.81 25.41
N ILE A 127 -6.87 -6.12 26.20
CA ILE A 127 -6.94 -6.97 27.40
C ILE A 127 -6.37 -6.18 28.58
N GLY A 128 -7.24 -5.75 29.50
CA GLY A 128 -6.91 -4.87 30.62
C GLY A 128 -7.49 -3.46 30.46
N THR A 129 -7.53 -2.71 31.56
CA THR A 129 -8.15 -1.38 31.65
C THR A 129 -7.26 -0.34 32.36
N GLY A 130 -5.99 -0.68 32.59
CA GLY A 130 -5.07 0.17 33.32
C GLY A 130 -4.57 1.39 32.52
N PRO A 131 -3.75 2.24 33.15
CA PRO A 131 -3.26 3.49 32.55
C PRO A 131 -2.48 3.30 31.24
N LEU A 132 -1.68 2.24 31.12
CA LEU A 132 -0.87 1.98 29.92
C LEU A 132 -1.75 1.54 28.74
N VAL A 133 -2.78 0.73 28.99
CA VAL A 133 -3.78 0.44 27.96
C VAL A 133 -4.51 1.71 27.53
N ARG A 134 -4.91 2.58 28.46
CA ARG A 134 -5.54 3.87 28.12
C ARG A 134 -4.61 4.76 27.27
N ALA A 135 -3.34 4.85 27.63
CA ALA A 135 -2.32 5.55 26.83
C ALA A 135 -2.17 4.95 25.42
N ALA A 136 -2.21 3.62 25.30
CA ALA A 136 -2.14 2.94 24.02
C ALA A 136 -3.37 3.20 23.14
N ILE A 137 -4.57 3.15 23.71
CA ILE A 137 -5.82 3.47 23.00
C ILE A 137 -5.81 4.92 22.54
N TYR A 138 -5.43 5.85 23.42
CA TYR A 138 -5.29 7.26 23.06
C TYR A 138 -4.33 7.42 21.88
N CYS A 139 -3.15 6.80 21.94
CA CYS A 139 -2.15 6.85 20.87
C CYS A 139 -2.69 6.25 19.55
N LEU A 140 -3.33 5.08 19.62
CA LEU A 140 -3.93 4.39 18.47
C LEU A 140 -5.04 5.21 17.81
N ALA A 141 -5.95 5.77 18.61
CA ALA A 141 -7.04 6.59 18.10
C ALA A 141 -6.53 7.93 17.54
N GLN A 142 -5.76 8.66 18.35
CA GLN A 142 -5.38 10.04 18.05
C GLN A 142 -4.33 10.14 16.93
N TYR A 143 -3.32 9.26 16.93
CA TYR A 143 -2.17 9.37 16.04
C TYR A 143 -2.14 8.31 14.93
N PHE A 144 -2.75 7.15 15.17
CA PHE A 144 -2.81 6.06 14.20
C PHE A 144 -4.18 5.85 13.54
N GLN A 145 -5.19 6.68 13.88
CA GLN A 145 -6.51 6.66 13.25
C GLN A 145 -7.20 5.27 13.35
N SER A 146 -7.00 4.61 14.48
CA SER A 146 -7.68 3.36 14.82
C SER A 146 -9.02 3.69 15.48
N TYR A 147 -10.12 3.15 14.92
CA TYR A 147 -11.48 3.45 15.39
C TYR A 147 -12.24 2.25 15.93
N VAL A 148 -11.66 1.05 15.91
CA VAL A 148 -12.36 -0.16 16.36
C VAL A 148 -11.52 -0.86 17.42
N PHE A 149 -12.06 -0.92 18.64
CA PHE A 149 -11.43 -1.56 19.77
C PHE A 149 -12.36 -2.66 20.30
N TYR A 150 -11.87 -3.90 20.24
CA TYR A 150 -12.51 -5.06 20.86
C TYR A 150 -11.96 -5.19 22.27
N ILE A 151 -12.81 -5.07 23.28
CA ILE A 151 -12.38 -5.10 24.68
C ILE A 151 -12.80 -6.43 25.28
N PHE A 152 -11.82 -7.18 25.78
CA PHE A 152 -12.08 -8.37 26.57
C PHE A 152 -12.00 -7.99 28.06
N GLU A 153 -13.16 -7.84 28.68
CA GLU A 153 -13.34 -7.52 30.09
C GLU A 153 -14.54 -8.31 30.65
N GLU A 154 -14.29 -9.14 31.66
CA GLU A 154 -15.29 -10.03 32.26
C GLU A 154 -16.29 -9.25 33.12
N SER A 155 -15.88 -8.15 33.75
CA SER A 155 -16.74 -7.31 34.60
C SER A 155 -17.55 -6.31 33.76
N ASP A 156 -18.88 -6.41 33.80
CA ASP A 156 -19.80 -5.48 33.12
C ASP A 156 -19.60 -4.02 33.58
N GLU A 157 -19.41 -3.82 34.88
CA GLU A 157 -19.19 -2.49 35.48
C GLU A 157 -17.87 -1.87 34.98
N THR A 158 -16.80 -2.67 35.00
CA THR A 158 -15.48 -2.23 34.55
C THR A 158 -15.49 -1.93 33.06
N PHE A 159 -16.12 -2.79 32.25
CA PHE A 159 -16.29 -2.57 30.81
C PHE A 159 -17.05 -1.26 30.54
N THR A 160 -18.19 -1.03 31.19
CA THR A 160 -19.04 0.15 30.97
C THR A 160 -18.30 1.44 31.36
N HIS A 161 -17.59 1.43 32.49
CA HIS A 161 -16.77 2.57 32.92
C HIS A 161 -15.64 2.85 31.90
N PHE A 162 -14.99 1.79 31.42
CA PHE A 162 -13.88 1.90 30.48
C PHE A 162 -14.33 2.34 29.08
N GLU A 163 -15.45 1.82 28.56
CA GLU A 163 -16.10 2.24 27.32
C GLU A 163 -16.43 3.74 27.36
N LYS A 164 -17.01 4.22 28.46
CA LYS A 164 -17.28 5.64 28.67
C LYS A 164 -16.01 6.49 28.55
N LYS A 165 -14.92 6.07 29.21
CA LYS A 165 -13.62 6.76 29.15
C LYS A 165 -13.05 6.79 27.73
N ILE A 166 -13.20 5.72 26.94
CA ILE A 166 -12.74 5.69 25.54
C ILE A 166 -13.57 6.66 24.68
N HIS A 167 -14.89 6.72 24.87
CA HIS A 167 -15.72 7.69 24.15
C HIS A 167 -15.44 9.15 24.53
N GLU A 168 -15.04 9.41 25.77
CA GLU A 168 -14.54 10.72 26.20
C GLU A 168 -13.28 11.15 25.42
N MET A 169 -12.46 10.21 24.92
CA MET A 169 -11.29 10.51 24.07
C MET A 169 -11.70 10.90 22.64
N ASP A 170 -12.59 10.13 22.01
CA ASP A 170 -13.17 10.43 20.69
C ASP A 170 -14.51 9.68 20.50
N ASN A 171 -15.60 10.43 20.35
CA ASN A 171 -16.95 9.89 20.10
C ASN A 171 -17.07 9.10 18.79
N GLY A 172 -16.11 9.23 17.87
CA GLY A 172 -16.04 8.46 16.64
C GLY A 172 -15.51 7.03 16.80
N ILE A 173 -15.00 6.67 17.98
CA ILE A 173 -14.49 5.33 18.27
C ILE A 173 -15.65 4.34 18.44
N THR A 174 -15.54 3.18 17.82
CA THR A 174 -16.40 2.02 18.03
C THR A 174 -15.74 1.08 19.04
N VAL A 175 -16.40 0.92 20.18
CA VAL A 175 -16.02 -0.04 21.21
C VAL A 175 -16.93 -1.26 21.09
N VAL A 176 -16.34 -2.46 21.09
CA VAL A 176 -17.09 -3.71 21.02
C VAL A 176 -16.62 -4.61 22.15
N ARG A 177 -17.54 -5.02 23.02
CA ARG A 177 -17.21 -6.04 24.01
C ARG A 177 -17.01 -7.40 23.33
N HIS A 178 -15.87 -8.03 23.58
CA HIS A 178 -15.57 -9.37 23.10
C HIS A 178 -15.58 -10.34 24.27
N THR A 179 -16.47 -11.33 24.24
CA THR A 179 -16.63 -12.31 25.34
C THR A 179 -16.30 -13.74 24.91
N ASP A 180 -16.25 -14.02 23.61
CA ASP A 180 -16.01 -15.36 23.09
C ASP A 180 -14.51 -15.67 22.98
N VAL A 181 -13.97 -16.47 23.88
CA VAL A 181 -12.56 -16.89 23.89
C VAL A 181 -12.20 -17.88 22.77
N THR A 182 -13.20 -18.43 22.07
CA THR A 182 -13.02 -19.45 21.03
C THR A 182 -12.98 -18.86 19.62
N SER A 183 -13.37 -17.60 19.46
CA SER A 183 -13.28 -16.87 18.20
C SER A 183 -12.42 -15.62 18.34
N SER A 184 -11.77 -15.23 17.23
CA SER A 184 -10.98 -14.00 17.19
C SER A 184 -11.71 -12.91 16.41
N PRO A 185 -11.82 -11.68 16.96
CA PRO A 185 -12.24 -10.55 16.16
C PRO A 185 -11.19 -10.26 15.08
N ALA A 186 -11.59 -9.62 13.97
CA ALA A 186 -10.66 -9.26 12.91
C ALA A 186 -9.75 -8.10 13.34
N VAL A 187 -8.61 -8.43 13.97
CA VAL A 187 -7.66 -7.48 14.56
C VAL A 187 -6.25 -7.65 14.00
N SER A 188 -5.50 -6.55 13.94
CA SER A 188 -4.08 -6.52 13.54
C SER A 188 -3.18 -5.92 14.64
N CYS A 189 -3.77 -5.63 15.80
CA CYS A 189 -3.10 -5.14 16.98
C CYS A 189 -3.71 -5.81 18.21
N VAL A 190 -2.88 -6.25 19.15
CA VAL A 190 -3.30 -6.68 20.48
C VAL A 190 -2.59 -5.80 21.49
N VAL A 191 -3.32 -5.30 22.47
CA VAL A 191 -2.82 -4.41 23.52
C VAL A 191 -3.15 -5.00 24.88
N THR A 192 -2.16 -5.05 25.76
CA THR A 192 -2.38 -5.44 27.14
C THR A 192 -1.40 -4.77 28.09
N ASP A 193 -1.84 -4.47 29.30
CA ASP A 193 -1.00 -4.04 30.41
C ASP A 193 -1.01 -5.02 31.59
N VAL A 194 -1.52 -6.25 31.38
CA VAL A 194 -1.50 -7.30 32.41
C VAL A 194 -0.05 -7.58 32.81
N PRO A 195 0.31 -7.48 34.11
CA PRO A 195 1.66 -7.72 34.60
C PRO A 195 2.22 -9.06 34.12
N LYS A 196 3.48 -9.07 33.68
CA LYS A 196 4.10 -10.22 32.99
C LYS A 196 4.17 -11.46 33.89
N ASP A 197 4.30 -11.27 35.19
CA ASP A 197 4.28 -12.31 36.22
C ASP A 197 2.91 -12.99 36.38
N LEU A 198 1.83 -12.31 36.00
CA LEU A 198 0.47 -12.86 36.04
C LEU A 198 0.10 -13.62 34.75
N GLN A 199 0.81 -13.41 33.64
CA GLN A 199 0.51 -14.01 32.33
C GLN A 199 0.77 -15.52 32.23
N SER A 200 1.35 -16.13 33.27
CA SER A 200 1.58 -17.59 33.37
C SER A 200 0.64 -18.32 34.32
N GLY A 201 -0.26 -17.64 35.02
CA GLY A 201 -1.16 -18.26 36.00
C GLY A 201 -2.39 -18.92 35.37
N GLU A 202 -2.97 -19.93 36.03
CA GLU A 202 -4.21 -20.62 35.60
C GLU A 202 -5.39 -19.66 35.36
N ARG A 203 -5.45 -18.55 36.13
CA ARG A 203 -6.45 -17.49 35.93
C ARG A 203 -6.39 -16.82 34.56
N THR A 204 -5.33 -17.06 33.80
CA THR A 204 -5.12 -16.47 32.47
C THR A 204 -5.36 -17.44 31.31
N ASP A 205 -5.86 -18.65 31.57
CA ASP A 205 -6.10 -19.65 30.53
C ASP A 205 -7.10 -19.15 29.47
N ASN A 206 -8.13 -18.41 29.89
CA ASN A 206 -9.08 -17.76 28.99
C ASN A 206 -8.39 -16.76 28.04
N PHE A 207 -7.54 -15.87 28.59
CA PHE A 207 -6.77 -14.93 27.77
C PHE A 207 -5.80 -15.65 26.84
N ARG A 208 -5.11 -16.68 27.34
CA ARG A 208 -4.16 -17.47 26.56
C ARG A 208 -4.84 -18.17 25.39
N SER A 209 -6.05 -18.72 25.59
CA SER A 209 -6.87 -19.30 24.53
C SER A 209 -7.23 -18.25 23.49
N LEU A 210 -7.79 -17.12 23.91
CA LEU A 210 -8.17 -16.02 23.02
C LEU A 210 -6.99 -15.49 22.21
N LEU A 211 -5.83 -15.30 22.84
CA LEU A 211 -4.60 -14.85 22.19
C LEU A 211 -4.07 -15.90 21.22
N SER A 212 -4.09 -17.19 21.59
CA SER A 212 -3.66 -18.26 20.68
C SER A 212 -4.55 -18.34 19.45
N VAL A 213 -5.88 -18.23 19.59
CA VAL A 213 -6.80 -18.18 18.45
C VAL A 213 -6.53 -16.92 17.63
N THR A 214 -6.42 -15.76 18.27
CA THR A 214 -6.21 -14.47 17.58
C THR A 214 -4.91 -14.43 16.78
N PHE A 215 -3.79 -14.80 17.39
CA PHE A 215 -2.51 -14.78 16.71
C PHE A 215 -2.48 -15.79 15.56
N HIS A 216 -3.02 -16.99 15.78
CA HIS A 216 -3.06 -18.04 14.77
C HIS A 216 -3.98 -17.69 13.58
N THR A 217 -5.20 -17.19 13.83
CA THR A 217 -6.18 -16.84 12.80
C THR A 217 -5.64 -15.73 11.89
N HIS A 218 -4.93 -14.75 12.45
CA HIS A 218 -4.51 -13.56 11.68
C HIS A 218 -3.05 -13.59 11.21
N ARG A 219 -2.32 -14.70 11.39
CA ARG A 219 -0.90 -14.85 11.01
C ARG A 219 -0.59 -14.53 9.53
N LEU A 220 -1.56 -14.70 8.62
CA LEU A 220 -1.42 -14.43 7.17
C LEU A 220 -2.38 -13.33 6.66
N TYR A 221 -3.24 -12.78 7.53
CA TYR A 221 -4.36 -11.93 7.09
C TYR A 221 -3.91 -10.55 6.59
N PHE A 222 -2.79 -10.07 7.11
CA PHE A 222 -2.17 -8.81 6.74
C PHE A 222 -0.82 -9.15 6.11
N GLY A 223 -0.56 -8.65 4.89
CA GLY A 223 0.65 -9.00 4.15
C GLY A 223 1.97 -8.60 4.86
N ILE A 224 3.07 -8.92 4.22
CA ILE A 224 4.46 -8.83 4.73
C ILE A 224 4.83 -7.46 5.36
N ASP A 225 4.23 -6.37 4.90
CA ASP A 225 4.60 -4.99 5.24
C ASP A 225 3.68 -4.35 6.31
N GLN A 226 2.53 -4.99 6.60
CA GLN A 226 1.66 -4.66 7.74
C GLN A 226 1.80 -5.75 8.80
N LYS A 227 3.01 -5.89 9.35
CA LYS A 227 3.23 -6.77 10.51
C LYS A 227 2.14 -6.53 11.57
N ASN A 228 1.55 -7.62 12.05
CA ASN A 228 0.66 -7.57 13.19
C ASN A 228 1.46 -7.22 14.44
N ILE A 229 0.87 -6.44 15.33
CA ILE A 229 1.59 -5.88 16.48
C ILE A 229 0.99 -6.41 17.78
N PHE A 230 1.85 -6.91 18.66
CA PHE A 230 1.50 -7.21 20.05
C PHE A 230 2.17 -6.20 20.99
N LEU A 231 1.38 -5.27 21.53
CA LEU A 231 1.78 -4.31 22.55
C LEU A 231 1.62 -4.95 23.93
N ASN A 232 2.67 -5.63 24.40
CA ASN A 232 2.73 -6.24 25.74
C ASN A 232 3.31 -5.24 26.75
N LEU A 233 2.47 -4.33 27.22
CA LEU A 233 2.83 -3.21 28.09
C LEU A 233 2.91 -3.59 29.58
N GLY A 234 2.63 -4.86 29.91
CA GLY A 234 2.77 -5.36 31.28
C GLY A 234 4.20 -5.19 31.80
N TYR A 235 4.34 -4.70 33.03
CA TYR A 235 5.63 -4.62 33.71
C TYR A 235 6.05 -6.01 34.25
N SER A 236 7.35 -6.25 34.37
CA SER A 236 7.89 -7.46 34.99
C SER A 236 8.57 -7.09 36.30
N ILE A 237 8.29 -7.84 37.38
CA ILE A 237 9.00 -7.70 38.65
C ILE A 237 10.30 -8.53 38.65
N SER A 238 10.35 -9.62 37.85
CA SER A 238 11.39 -10.65 37.95
C SER A 238 12.30 -10.78 36.71
N GLY A 239 12.23 -9.83 35.77
CA GLY A 239 13.24 -9.67 34.71
C GLY A 239 13.34 -10.79 33.67
N MET A 240 12.35 -11.69 33.55
CA MET A 240 12.30 -12.61 32.41
C MET A 240 11.64 -11.95 31.19
N ASP A 241 12.31 -12.07 30.04
CA ASP A 241 12.01 -11.32 28.81
C ASP A 241 10.87 -11.89 27.96
N LEU A 242 10.55 -13.19 28.07
CA LEU A 242 9.58 -13.85 27.20
C LEU A 242 8.43 -14.47 27.99
N THR A 243 7.26 -13.82 27.99
CA THR A 243 6.07 -14.40 28.64
C THR A 243 5.44 -15.49 27.75
N PRO A 244 4.56 -16.35 28.29
CA PRO A 244 3.80 -17.27 27.46
C PRO A 244 3.02 -16.57 26.34
N TRP A 245 2.57 -15.33 26.55
CA TRP A 245 1.83 -14.55 25.55
C TRP A 245 2.78 -14.00 24.48
N SER A 246 3.96 -13.50 24.87
CA SER A 246 5.06 -13.13 23.97
C SER A 246 5.43 -14.28 23.04
N PHE A 247 5.58 -15.48 23.60
CA PHE A 247 5.90 -16.68 22.84
C PHE A 247 4.84 -17.02 21.80
N LEU A 248 3.54 -16.91 22.14
CA LEU A 248 2.44 -17.15 21.20
C LEU A 248 2.48 -16.15 20.04
N ALA A 249 2.70 -14.86 20.34
CA ALA A 249 2.80 -13.81 19.33
C ALA A 249 3.94 -14.11 18.34
N LEU A 250 5.16 -14.32 18.86
CA LEU A 250 6.34 -14.57 18.05
C LEU A 250 6.22 -15.85 17.21
N ARG A 251 5.66 -16.92 17.78
CA ARG A 251 5.43 -18.20 17.08
C ARG A 251 4.55 -18.01 15.84
N ASP A 252 3.54 -17.14 15.92
CA ASP A 252 2.59 -16.89 14.84
C ASP A 252 2.97 -15.64 14.00
N GLY A 253 4.21 -15.15 14.11
CA GLY A 253 4.76 -14.09 13.27
C GLY A 253 4.31 -12.67 13.62
N TRP A 254 3.80 -12.47 14.84
CA TRP A 254 3.47 -11.14 15.35
C TRP A 254 4.72 -10.44 15.89
N GLU A 255 4.82 -9.15 15.62
CA GLU A 255 5.88 -8.30 16.16
C GLU A 255 5.50 -7.86 17.58
N GLU A 256 6.20 -8.38 18.58
CA GLU A 256 6.05 -7.92 19.95
C GLU A 256 6.84 -6.63 20.17
N ILE A 257 6.16 -5.63 20.72
CA ILE A 257 6.79 -4.41 21.19
C ILE A 257 7.07 -4.55 22.68
N LEU A 258 8.35 -4.62 23.03
CA LEU A 258 8.81 -4.78 24.40
C LEU A 258 8.78 -3.45 25.18
N SER A 259 8.41 -3.53 26.46
CA SER A 259 8.41 -2.40 27.41
C SER A 259 9.79 -1.73 27.57
N ASP A 260 10.89 -2.47 27.41
CA ASP A 260 12.24 -1.92 27.47
C ASP A 260 12.53 -0.88 26.38
N VAL A 261 11.97 -1.09 25.19
CA VAL A 261 12.08 -0.12 24.09
C VAL A 261 11.33 1.13 24.49
N LEU A 262 10.09 0.96 24.98
CA LEU A 262 9.24 2.03 25.45
C LEU A 262 9.97 2.90 26.49
N GLU A 263 10.53 2.30 27.53
CA GLU A 263 11.19 2.96 28.66
C GLU A 263 12.43 3.79 28.24
N LYS A 264 13.24 3.27 27.31
CA LYS A 264 14.40 4.00 26.77
C LYS A 264 13.97 5.27 26.04
N PHE A 265 12.88 5.21 25.28
CA PHE A 265 12.37 6.39 24.56
C PHE A 265 11.66 7.36 25.48
N GLN A 266 10.88 6.87 26.44
CA GLN A 266 10.29 7.71 27.48
C GLN A 266 11.36 8.50 28.22
N THR A 267 12.45 7.84 28.60
CA THR A 267 13.62 8.49 29.22
C THR A 267 14.13 9.62 28.32
N GLN A 268 14.37 9.36 27.03
CA GLN A 268 14.82 10.40 26.10
C GLN A 268 13.85 11.61 26.06
N ILE A 269 12.53 11.36 25.96
CA ILE A 269 11.53 12.43 25.91
C ILE A 269 11.48 13.20 27.24
N ILE A 270 11.54 12.53 28.39
CA ILE A 270 11.60 13.19 29.71
C ILE A 270 12.78 14.18 29.74
N TRP A 271 13.96 13.75 29.28
CA TRP A 271 15.13 14.62 29.25
C TRP A 271 14.97 15.80 28.28
N GLN A 272 14.35 15.61 27.13
CA GLN A 272 14.04 16.72 26.21
C GLN A 272 13.05 17.72 26.82
N GLN A 273 12.07 17.24 27.59
CA GLN A 273 11.03 18.04 28.21
C GLN A 273 11.53 18.85 29.42
N VAL A 274 12.56 18.35 30.10
CA VAL A 274 13.02 18.89 31.37
C VAL A 274 14.35 19.62 31.24
N ALA A 275 15.30 19.03 30.51
CA ALA A 275 16.64 19.56 30.39
C ALA A 275 16.70 20.56 29.23
N SER A 276 16.08 21.73 29.43
CA SER A 276 16.07 22.89 28.53
C SER A 276 17.48 23.18 28.00
N SER A 277 17.84 22.59 26.87
CA SER A 277 19.17 22.77 26.29
C SER A 277 19.02 23.56 25.02
N GLU A 278 19.80 24.63 24.91
CA GLU A 278 19.92 25.48 23.72
C GLU A 278 20.35 24.70 22.45
N ASN A 279 20.52 23.37 22.52
CA ASN A 279 20.94 22.48 21.43
C ASN A 279 20.16 21.14 21.42
N ASN A 280 18.83 21.19 21.51
CA ASN A 280 17.94 20.01 21.53
C ASN A 280 18.08 19.03 20.35
N PHE A 281 18.78 19.39 19.26
CA PHE A 281 18.92 18.54 18.07
C PHE A 281 20.24 17.78 17.93
N ASN A 282 21.26 18.10 18.73
CA ASN A 282 22.57 17.44 18.60
C ASN A 282 22.68 16.09 19.34
N PHE A 283 21.67 15.71 20.13
CA PHE A 283 21.71 14.48 20.93
C PHE A 283 21.66 13.17 20.12
N ILE A 284 21.34 13.24 18.82
CA ILE A 284 21.01 12.05 18.00
C ILE A 284 22.18 11.60 17.10
N TYR A 285 23.19 12.45 16.89
CA TYR A 285 24.27 12.12 15.94
C TYR A 285 25.34 11.16 16.51
N THR A 286 25.44 10.99 17.83
CA THR A 286 26.66 10.45 18.43
C THR A 286 26.75 8.93 18.55
N ARG A 287 25.68 8.15 18.26
CA ARG A 287 25.68 6.69 18.51
C ARG A 287 25.63 5.77 17.29
N CYS A 288 25.47 6.28 16.07
CA CYS A 288 25.35 5.43 14.87
C CYS A 288 26.30 5.75 13.71
N VAL A 289 27.29 6.65 13.88
CA VAL A 289 28.26 6.99 12.81
C VAL A 289 29.35 5.90 12.59
N THR A 290 29.25 4.74 13.23
CA THR A 290 30.22 3.64 13.01
C THR A 290 29.83 2.62 11.95
N SER A 291 28.71 2.76 11.23
CA SER A 291 28.49 1.93 10.05
C SER A 291 27.93 2.71 8.86
N PHE A 292 28.65 2.62 7.74
CA PHE A 292 28.27 3.03 6.38
C PHE A 292 28.01 4.53 6.15
N ALA A 293 29.06 5.34 6.26
CA ALA A 293 29.17 6.59 5.52
C ALA A 293 30.35 6.52 4.54
N SER A 294 30.23 5.67 3.52
CA SER A 294 30.93 5.92 2.26
C SER A 294 30.11 6.98 1.53
N ALA A 295 30.57 8.22 1.58
CA ALA A 295 29.96 9.30 0.82
C ALA A 295 30.11 9.01 -0.68
N MET A 296 29.00 8.73 -1.36
CA MET A 296 28.98 8.59 -2.81
C MET A 296 29.13 9.97 -3.45
N ALA A 297 30.30 10.24 -4.03
CA ALA A 297 30.37 11.12 -5.18
C ALA A 297 30.12 10.23 -6.41
N GLN A 298 29.01 10.43 -7.12
CA GLN A 298 28.87 9.85 -8.45
C GLN A 298 29.95 10.46 -9.35
N PRO A 299 30.65 9.68 -10.18
CA PRO A 299 31.60 10.25 -11.12
C PRO A 299 30.84 11.15 -12.11
N GLU A 300 31.28 12.41 -12.24
CA GLU A 300 30.68 13.41 -13.15
C GLU A 300 30.72 12.96 -14.63
N SER A 301 31.53 11.94 -14.94
CA SER A 301 31.65 11.27 -16.24
C SER A 301 32.09 9.81 -16.08
N LEU A 302 31.56 8.89 -16.90
CA LEU A 302 32.03 7.49 -16.97
C LEU A 302 32.64 7.24 -18.35
N ILE A 303 33.76 6.52 -18.40
CA ILE A 303 34.36 6.06 -19.64
C ILE A 303 33.66 4.76 -20.08
N CYS A 304 32.99 4.79 -21.22
CA CYS A 304 32.24 3.67 -21.78
C CYS A 304 32.88 3.15 -23.08
N VAL A 305 32.50 1.95 -23.52
CA VAL A 305 32.84 1.46 -24.86
C VAL A 305 31.64 1.67 -25.77
N ILE A 306 31.81 2.48 -26.81
CA ILE A 306 30.82 2.64 -27.88
C ILE A 306 31.15 1.65 -28.99
N VAL A 307 30.16 0.90 -29.46
CA VAL A 307 30.29 -0.02 -30.59
C VAL A 307 29.26 0.37 -31.64
N ASP A 308 29.73 0.75 -32.81
CA ASP A 308 28.87 0.92 -33.98
C ASP A 308 28.74 -0.42 -34.69
N LEU A 309 27.51 -0.86 -34.78
CA LEU A 309 27.14 -2.16 -35.33
C LEU A 309 27.25 -2.20 -36.86
N THR A 310 27.27 -1.05 -37.53
CA THR A 310 27.29 -0.93 -38.99
C THR A 310 28.65 -1.33 -39.56
N ASP A 311 29.73 -0.79 -39.00
CA ASP A 311 31.11 -1.08 -39.46
C ASP A 311 31.94 -1.88 -38.45
N ASN A 312 31.33 -2.37 -37.35
CA ASN A 312 31.98 -3.09 -36.24
C ASN A 312 33.17 -2.35 -35.62
N TRP A 313 33.16 -1.03 -35.67
CA TRP A 313 34.17 -0.24 -35.00
C TRP A 313 33.74 0.00 -33.56
N SER A 314 34.73 -0.01 -32.67
CA SER A 314 34.54 0.26 -31.26
C SER A 314 35.51 1.34 -30.79
N LEU A 315 35.05 2.22 -29.91
CA LEU A 315 35.86 3.28 -29.36
C LEU A 315 35.49 3.52 -27.91
N ARG A 316 36.50 3.79 -27.09
CA ARG A 316 36.33 4.20 -25.70
C ARG A 316 36.07 5.71 -25.63
N VAL A 317 34.93 6.10 -25.05
CA VAL A 317 34.49 7.49 -25.00
C VAL A 317 34.08 7.85 -23.57
N SER A 318 34.52 9.01 -23.08
CA SER A 318 34.02 9.57 -21.82
C SER A 318 32.63 10.15 -22.05
N ILE A 319 31.65 9.66 -21.29
CA ILE A 319 30.27 10.11 -21.32
C ILE A 319 30.03 10.93 -20.05
N PRO A 320 29.78 12.25 -20.13
CA PRO A 320 29.45 13.07 -18.98
C PRO A 320 28.01 12.80 -18.51
N PHE A 321 27.83 12.53 -17.22
CA PHE A 321 26.53 12.19 -16.63
C PHE A 321 25.99 13.34 -15.77
N ALA A 322 25.82 14.53 -16.37
CA ALA A 322 25.09 15.63 -15.73
C ALA A 322 24.55 16.69 -16.74
N ARG A 323 23.25 17.01 -16.62
CA ARG A 323 22.56 18.27 -17.00
C ARG A 323 22.01 18.55 -18.42
N THR A 324 21.47 17.58 -19.16
CA THR A 324 20.65 17.95 -20.34
C THR A 324 19.37 17.11 -20.49
N TYR A 325 18.22 17.74 -20.22
CA TYR A 325 16.96 17.38 -20.87
C TYR A 325 17.05 17.77 -22.36
N ASN A 326 17.33 16.80 -23.21
CA ASN A 326 16.64 16.53 -24.49
C ASN A 326 17.41 15.45 -25.28
N HIS A 327 16.78 14.27 -25.35
CA HIS A 327 17.03 13.12 -26.23
C HIS A 327 18.34 12.31 -26.10
N ALA A 328 18.12 10.98 -25.98
CA ALA A 328 19.03 9.84 -26.11
C ALA A 328 20.16 9.72 -25.05
N TYR A 329 20.19 8.58 -24.35
CA TYR A 329 21.24 8.14 -23.40
C TYR A 329 21.28 8.87 -22.04
N THR A 330 20.19 8.81 -21.27
CA THR A 330 20.14 9.40 -19.92
C THR A 330 20.51 8.39 -18.82
N VAL A 331 21.10 8.90 -17.73
CA VAL A 331 21.35 8.19 -16.44
C VAL A 331 20.13 7.39 -15.95
N ASP A 332 18.93 7.88 -16.24
CA ASP A 332 17.66 7.25 -15.88
C ASP A 332 17.47 5.86 -16.52
N ASP A 333 18.00 5.63 -17.73
CA ASP A 333 17.95 4.31 -18.38
C ASP A 333 18.89 3.30 -17.67
N LEU A 334 19.90 3.78 -16.93
CA LEU A 334 20.84 2.96 -16.17
C LEU A 334 20.39 2.73 -14.74
N LEU A 335 19.86 3.77 -14.08
CA LEU A 335 19.58 3.76 -12.63
C LEU A 335 18.09 3.53 -12.28
N LEU A 336 17.14 3.90 -13.15
CA LEU A 336 15.70 3.89 -12.82
C LEU A 336 14.90 2.79 -13.54
N ASP A 337 15.39 2.30 -14.67
CA ASP A 337 14.81 1.12 -15.29
C ASP A 337 15.08 -0.10 -14.35
N GLN A 338 14.07 -0.92 -14.06
CA GLN A 338 14.24 -2.16 -13.29
C GLN A 338 14.63 -3.30 -14.23
N TRP A 339 15.38 -4.29 -13.73
CA TRP A 339 15.68 -5.48 -14.53
C TRP A 339 14.48 -6.42 -14.50
N LEU A 340 14.06 -6.95 -15.65
CA LEU A 340 13.12 -8.06 -15.65
C LEU A 340 13.75 -9.26 -14.92
N SER A 341 13.07 -9.79 -13.91
CA SER A 341 13.55 -10.97 -13.17
C SER A 341 13.76 -12.12 -14.14
N PRO A 342 14.97 -12.70 -14.22
CA PRO A 342 15.25 -13.77 -15.18
C PRO A 342 14.49 -15.05 -14.81
N ALA A 343 14.32 -15.95 -15.77
CA ALA A 343 14.13 -17.37 -15.43
C ALA A 343 15.39 -17.84 -14.67
N SER A 344 15.29 -18.90 -13.86
CA SER A 344 16.35 -19.38 -12.95
C SER A 344 17.71 -19.65 -13.59
N ASP A 345 17.81 -19.61 -14.92
CA ASP A 345 19.02 -19.92 -15.70
C ASP A 345 19.47 -18.83 -16.70
N SER A 346 18.78 -17.69 -16.84
CA SER A 346 19.15 -16.69 -17.86
C SER A 346 20.06 -15.58 -17.31
N LEU A 347 21.33 -15.62 -17.71
CA LEU A 347 22.39 -14.68 -17.34
C LEU A 347 22.42 -13.40 -18.20
N ILE A 348 21.25 -13.06 -18.72
CA ILE A 348 20.97 -11.87 -19.52
C ILE A 348 19.70 -11.28 -18.95
N ARG A 349 19.73 -9.99 -18.63
CA ARG A 349 18.54 -9.30 -18.11
C ARG A 349 18.20 -8.13 -19.03
N PRO A 350 17.10 -8.21 -19.79
CA PRO A 350 16.58 -7.03 -20.46
C PRO A 350 16.03 -6.05 -19.41
N GLY A 351 16.25 -4.75 -19.64
CA GLY A 351 15.52 -3.70 -18.93
C GLY A 351 14.05 -3.66 -19.33
N LEU A 352 13.19 -3.02 -18.52
CA LEU A 352 11.78 -2.79 -18.86
C LEU A 352 11.62 -1.93 -20.12
N SER A 353 12.57 -1.03 -20.37
CA SER A 353 12.63 -0.23 -21.60
C SER A 353 12.89 -1.08 -22.85
N LEU A 354 13.40 -2.31 -22.69
CA LEU A 354 13.97 -3.16 -23.74
C LEU A 354 15.15 -2.52 -24.49
N ARG A 355 15.62 -1.35 -24.07
CA ARG A 355 16.77 -0.64 -24.64
C ARG A 355 18.10 -1.06 -24.03
N ARG A 356 18.08 -1.94 -23.02
CA ARG A 356 19.29 -2.34 -22.30
C ARG A 356 19.34 -3.83 -22.06
N LEU A 357 20.56 -4.36 -22.12
CA LEU A 357 20.87 -5.76 -21.93
C LEU A 357 22.00 -5.90 -20.91
N PHE A 358 21.68 -6.39 -19.71
CA PHE A 358 22.68 -6.72 -18.70
C PHE A 358 23.30 -8.08 -18.99
N CYS A 359 24.62 -8.14 -19.08
CA CYS A 359 25.40 -9.31 -19.46
C CYS A 359 26.40 -9.67 -18.37
N THR A 360 26.38 -10.92 -17.89
CA THR A 360 27.36 -11.43 -16.92
C THR A 360 28.25 -12.53 -17.50
N ARG A 361 28.07 -12.94 -18.77
CA ARG A 361 28.85 -14.01 -19.44
C ARG A 361 29.17 -13.69 -20.90
N TRP A 362 30.24 -14.30 -21.41
CA TRP A 362 30.69 -14.19 -22.80
C TRP A 362 29.80 -14.93 -23.80
N ARG A 363 29.16 -16.03 -23.39
CA ARG A 363 28.35 -16.92 -24.23
C ARG A 363 27.11 -17.39 -23.47
N LEU A 364 26.01 -17.57 -24.20
CA LEU A 364 24.76 -18.18 -23.75
C LEU A 364 25.00 -19.67 -23.39
N GLY A 365 24.84 -20.05 -22.11
CA GLY A 365 24.96 -21.43 -21.63
C GLY A 365 25.30 -21.54 -20.14
N ARG A 366 24.96 -22.67 -19.50
CA ARG A 366 25.18 -22.89 -18.05
C ARG A 366 26.67 -23.04 -17.67
N ASP A 367 27.54 -23.41 -18.61
CA ASP A 367 28.94 -23.79 -18.33
C ASP A 367 30.00 -22.76 -18.77
N THR A 368 29.60 -21.52 -19.09
CA THR A 368 30.54 -20.47 -19.50
C THR A 368 31.02 -19.68 -18.29
N SER A 369 32.31 -19.30 -18.29
CA SER A 369 32.87 -18.45 -17.22
C SER A 369 32.15 -17.11 -17.14
N LEU A 370 31.95 -16.63 -15.91
CA LEU A 370 31.45 -15.28 -15.67
C LEU A 370 32.45 -14.26 -16.24
N LEU A 371 31.91 -13.15 -16.74
CA LEU A 371 32.72 -11.98 -17.02
C LEU A 371 33.34 -11.51 -15.70
N PRO A 372 34.60 -11.04 -15.70
CA PRO A 372 35.22 -10.47 -14.50
C PRO A 372 34.42 -9.28 -13.96
N ASN A 373 33.72 -8.56 -14.84
CA ASN A 373 32.78 -7.51 -14.52
C ASN A 373 31.53 -7.64 -15.41
N PRO A 374 30.32 -7.41 -14.88
CA PRO A 374 29.14 -7.33 -15.72
C PRO A 374 29.15 -6.10 -16.63
N TYR A 375 28.40 -6.18 -17.73
CA TYR A 375 28.21 -5.07 -18.66
C TYR A 375 26.73 -4.81 -18.92
N THR A 376 26.33 -3.55 -18.94
CA THR A 376 25.07 -3.13 -19.56
C THR A 376 25.33 -2.67 -20.98
N LEU A 377 24.71 -3.32 -21.96
CA LEU A 377 24.67 -2.84 -23.35
C LEU A 377 23.42 -1.98 -23.53
N LEU A 378 23.59 -0.70 -23.82
CA LEU A 378 22.52 0.27 -24.04
C LEU A 378 22.41 0.55 -25.54
N PHE A 379 21.22 0.32 -26.09
CA PHE A 379 20.91 0.44 -27.50
C PHE A 379 20.33 1.82 -27.80
N GLU A 380 20.72 2.39 -28.94
CA GLU A 380 20.19 3.65 -29.45
C GLU A 380 18.65 3.63 -29.53
N ASP A 381 18.08 2.56 -30.08
CA ASP A 381 16.64 2.40 -30.27
C ASP A 381 16.02 1.32 -29.37
N ASN A 382 14.68 1.33 -29.25
CA ASN A 382 13.90 0.31 -28.53
C ASN A 382 13.91 -1.07 -29.21
N THR A 383 14.56 -1.16 -30.37
CA THR A 383 14.81 -2.41 -31.06
C THR A 383 16.20 -2.89 -30.66
N LEU A 384 16.26 -3.98 -29.91
CA LEU A 384 17.45 -4.81 -29.67
C LEU A 384 17.91 -5.47 -30.99
N ASP A 385 18.14 -4.66 -32.02
CA ASP A 385 18.71 -5.08 -33.29
C ASP A 385 20.22 -4.96 -33.18
N LEU A 386 20.91 -6.10 -33.16
CA LEU A 386 22.35 -6.15 -33.13
C LEU A 386 22.98 -5.97 -34.52
N GLN A 387 22.19 -5.77 -35.59
CA GLN A 387 22.69 -5.64 -36.95
C GLN A 387 23.04 -4.20 -37.34
N THR A 388 22.38 -3.20 -36.77
CA THR A 388 22.55 -1.78 -37.13
C THR A 388 22.44 -0.88 -35.89
N GLY A 389 23.05 0.31 -35.93
CA GLY A 389 22.97 1.31 -34.87
C GLY A 389 24.16 1.32 -33.89
N VAL A 390 24.05 2.12 -32.83
CA VAL A 390 25.12 2.30 -31.84
C VAL A 390 24.77 1.68 -30.49
N ILE A 391 25.72 0.94 -29.91
CA ILE A 391 25.64 0.40 -28.55
C ILE A 391 26.62 1.13 -27.64
N ALA A 392 26.15 1.60 -26.49
CA ALA A 392 27.02 2.00 -25.39
C ALA A 392 27.12 0.87 -24.36
N ALA A 393 28.32 0.34 -24.15
CA ALA A 393 28.60 -0.67 -23.16
C ALA A 393 29.21 -0.05 -21.89
N ILE A 394 28.58 -0.34 -20.76
CA ILE A 394 28.87 0.22 -19.44
C ILE A 394 29.28 -0.89 -18.51
N LYS A 395 30.42 -0.72 -17.83
CA LYS A 395 31.01 -1.71 -16.94
C LYS A 395 30.55 -1.51 -15.50
N HIS A 396 30.25 -2.62 -14.83
CA HIS A 396 29.83 -2.66 -13.42
C HIS A 396 30.94 -3.20 -12.53
N ALA A 397 31.02 -2.72 -11.29
CA ALA A 397 32.05 -3.12 -10.35
C ALA A 397 32.00 -4.62 -10.01
N ASP A 398 30.79 -5.18 -9.84
CA ASP A 398 30.61 -6.60 -9.52
C ASP A 398 29.22 -7.14 -9.95
N ALA A 399 29.04 -8.46 -9.91
CA ALA A 399 27.77 -9.16 -10.08
C ALA A 399 27.09 -9.42 -8.72
N GLY A 400 25.98 -8.73 -8.42
CA GLY A 400 25.30 -8.83 -7.12
C GLY A 400 24.57 -7.55 -6.69
N PRO A 401 24.39 -7.30 -5.36
CA PRO A 401 23.82 -6.04 -4.85
C PRO A 401 24.65 -4.80 -5.27
N ASP A 402 25.92 -5.02 -5.58
CA ASP A 402 26.87 -4.01 -6.06
C ASP A 402 26.79 -3.74 -7.58
N THR A 403 25.81 -4.31 -8.29
CA THR A 403 25.53 -4.00 -9.73
C THR A 403 25.02 -2.59 -9.98
N SER A 404 24.85 -1.81 -8.91
CA SER A 404 24.53 -0.39 -8.98
C SER A 404 25.80 0.48 -9.10
N PHE A 405 27.00 -0.06 -8.85
CA PHE A 405 28.26 0.66 -8.96
C PHE A 405 28.84 0.52 -10.37
N MET A 406 28.92 1.62 -11.10
CA MET A 406 29.54 1.70 -12.43
C MET A 406 31.01 2.10 -12.31
N ILE A 407 31.86 1.53 -13.16
CA ILE A 407 33.30 1.82 -13.23
C ILE A 407 33.73 2.09 -14.66
N ASP A 408 34.83 2.83 -14.82
CA ASP A 408 35.38 3.17 -16.14
C ASP A 408 35.82 1.92 -16.90
N CYS A 409 35.47 1.85 -18.18
CA CYS A 409 36.03 0.88 -19.12
C CYS A 409 37.51 1.18 -19.40
N ASN A 410 38.33 0.13 -19.43
CA ASN A 410 39.73 0.16 -19.85
C ASN A 410 39.87 -0.32 -21.31
N GLU A 411 41.09 -0.38 -21.84
CA GLU A 411 41.32 -0.82 -23.23
C GLU A 411 40.99 -2.29 -23.47
N GLU A 412 41.22 -3.15 -22.48
CA GLU A 412 40.92 -4.59 -22.59
C GLU A 412 39.42 -4.84 -22.76
N ASP A 413 38.60 -4.01 -22.09
CA ASP A 413 37.14 -4.09 -22.10
C ASP A 413 36.55 -3.92 -23.51
N ILE A 414 37.25 -3.25 -24.44
CA ILE A 414 36.85 -3.12 -25.85
C ILE A 414 36.71 -4.51 -26.48
N GLY A 415 37.78 -5.32 -26.40
CA GLY A 415 37.77 -6.69 -26.92
C GLY A 415 36.81 -7.60 -26.16
N ILE A 416 36.42 -7.24 -24.93
CA ILE A 416 35.38 -7.96 -24.17
C ILE A 416 34.00 -7.70 -24.77
N VAL A 417 33.64 -6.43 -24.89
CA VAL A 417 32.35 -5.97 -25.39
C VAL A 417 32.14 -6.42 -26.84
N GLU A 418 33.15 -6.31 -27.71
CA GLU A 418 33.07 -6.79 -29.09
C GLU A 418 32.80 -8.29 -29.17
N ARG A 419 33.49 -9.11 -28.36
CA ARG A 419 33.26 -10.56 -28.32
C ARG A 419 31.86 -10.89 -27.82
N VAL A 420 31.36 -10.16 -26.82
CA VAL A 420 30.00 -10.30 -26.31
C VAL A 420 28.98 -10.01 -27.43
N ILE A 421 29.12 -8.88 -28.13
CA ILE A 421 28.24 -8.49 -29.24
C ILE A 421 28.30 -9.49 -30.41
N MET A 422 29.50 -9.91 -30.81
CA MET A 422 29.70 -10.89 -31.89
C MET A 422 29.10 -12.25 -31.56
N ASN A 423 29.24 -12.71 -30.32
CA ASN A 423 28.58 -13.93 -29.88
C ASN A 423 27.05 -13.76 -29.95
N TYR A 424 26.50 -12.65 -29.47
CA TYR A 424 25.05 -12.42 -29.55
C TYR A 424 24.51 -12.37 -30.99
N ARG A 425 25.25 -11.78 -31.92
CA ARG A 425 24.91 -11.80 -33.35
C ARG A 425 24.90 -13.21 -33.93
N ALA A 426 25.89 -14.03 -33.57
CA ALA A 426 26.01 -15.40 -34.06
C ALA A 426 24.83 -16.28 -33.63
N TYR A 427 24.25 -16.03 -32.45
CA TYR A 427 23.06 -16.75 -31.97
C TYR A 427 21.76 -16.36 -32.68
N LYS A 428 21.79 -15.44 -33.66
CA LYS A 428 20.61 -14.91 -34.36
C LYS A 428 19.47 -14.67 -33.37
N LEU A 429 19.76 -13.93 -32.29
CA LEU A 429 18.76 -13.47 -31.33
C LEU A 429 17.79 -12.52 -32.06
N ARG A 430 16.92 -13.07 -32.90
CA ARG A 430 15.66 -12.47 -33.26
C ARG A 430 14.84 -12.60 -32.01
N ILE A 431 14.72 -11.51 -31.25
CA ILE A 431 13.68 -11.42 -30.23
C ILE A 431 12.40 -11.85 -30.92
N SER A 432 11.73 -12.87 -30.37
CA SER A 432 10.56 -13.42 -31.02
C SER A 432 9.57 -12.26 -31.21
N ASN A 433 9.05 -12.11 -32.43
CA ASN A 433 7.96 -11.16 -32.72
C ASN A 433 6.72 -11.43 -31.84
N THR A 434 6.72 -12.52 -31.06
CA THR A 434 5.75 -12.92 -30.04
C THR A 434 5.99 -12.35 -28.64
N VAL A 435 7.03 -11.55 -28.40
CA VAL A 435 6.85 -10.41 -27.49
C VAL A 435 5.91 -9.47 -28.24
N LYS A 436 4.62 -9.82 -28.25
CA LYS A 436 3.54 -8.95 -28.68
C LYS A 436 3.87 -7.63 -28.03
N ARG A 437 4.14 -6.65 -28.88
CA ARG A 437 4.27 -5.25 -28.52
C ARG A 437 3.19 -4.96 -27.48
N TYR A 438 3.53 -5.00 -26.20
CA TYR A 438 3.07 -3.99 -25.29
C TYR A 438 3.81 -2.75 -25.78
N SER A 439 3.32 -2.24 -26.92
CA SER A 439 3.51 -0.86 -27.28
C SER A 439 3.03 -0.12 -26.05
N TYR A 440 4.00 0.29 -25.24
CA TYR A 440 3.90 1.58 -24.61
C TYR A 440 3.25 2.49 -25.63
N LEU A 441 2.08 3.01 -25.28
CA LEU A 441 1.55 4.22 -25.88
C LEU A 441 2.50 5.37 -25.51
N VAL A 442 3.75 5.30 -25.96
CA VAL A 442 4.54 6.47 -26.33
C VAL A 442 4.00 6.85 -27.71
N GLY A 443 2.79 7.38 -27.68
CA GLY A 443 2.28 8.29 -28.69
C GLY A 443 2.52 9.70 -28.20
N ASP A 444 3.76 10.07 -27.89
CA ASP A 444 4.11 11.48 -27.92
C ASP A 444 4.32 11.89 -29.39
N ARG A 445 3.20 12.04 -30.11
CA ARG A 445 3.17 12.57 -31.48
C ARG A 445 3.37 14.10 -31.50
N ARG A 446 4.24 14.65 -30.66
CA ARG A 446 4.50 16.10 -30.62
C ARG A 446 5.76 16.56 -31.32
N PHE A 447 6.55 15.66 -31.94
CA PHE A 447 7.69 16.09 -32.75
C PHE A 447 7.87 15.44 -34.13
N ALA A 448 6.95 14.58 -34.60
CA ALA A 448 6.95 14.16 -36.00
C ALA A 448 5.56 13.69 -36.46
N THR A 449 4.76 14.63 -36.97
CA THR A 449 3.92 14.48 -38.17
C THR A 449 3.29 15.85 -38.46
N GLY A 450 4.03 16.72 -39.16
CA GLY A 450 3.37 17.50 -40.19
C GLY A 450 2.80 16.50 -41.18
N THR A 451 1.50 16.57 -41.44
CA THR A 451 0.83 15.75 -42.44
C THR A 451 1.50 15.98 -43.79
N ASN A 452 2.01 14.91 -44.39
CA ASN A 452 2.27 14.80 -45.82
C ASN A 452 0.94 14.73 -46.58
N ASP A 453 0.09 15.74 -46.41
CA ASP A 453 -0.90 16.06 -47.43
C ASP A 453 -0.40 17.29 -48.15
N ILE A 454 -0.31 17.15 -49.47
CA ILE A 454 0.11 18.15 -50.42
C ILE A 454 -0.72 19.42 -50.18
N ILE A 455 -0.16 20.37 -49.41
CA ILE A 455 -0.58 21.75 -49.43
C ILE A 455 -0.22 22.26 -50.83
N ARG A 456 -1.21 22.26 -51.72
CA ARG A 456 -1.12 23.10 -52.93
C ARG A 456 -1.05 24.54 -52.46
N VAL A 457 0.16 25.08 -52.47
CA VAL A 457 0.45 26.50 -52.40
C VAL A 457 -0.28 27.14 -53.59
N ASP A 458 -1.49 27.66 -53.37
CA ASP A 458 -2.11 28.76 -54.16
C ASP A 458 -3.52 29.19 -53.73
N SER A 459 -4.20 28.58 -52.74
CA SER A 459 -5.51 29.09 -52.29
C SER A 459 -5.39 30.20 -51.23
N ARG A 460 -5.17 31.44 -51.68
CA ARG A 460 -5.48 32.63 -50.88
C ARG A 460 -7.00 32.80 -50.78
N VAL A 461 -7.62 32.14 -49.79
CA VAL A 461 -8.95 32.55 -49.31
C VAL A 461 -8.75 33.29 -47.99
N PRO A 462 -8.91 34.64 -47.95
CA PRO A 462 -8.89 35.37 -46.71
C PRO A 462 -10.12 34.99 -45.88
N ILE A 463 -9.89 34.40 -44.70
CA ILE A 463 -10.94 34.23 -43.70
C ILE A 463 -11.14 35.60 -43.05
N GLU A 464 -12.17 36.32 -43.46
CA GLU A 464 -12.57 37.55 -42.77
C GLU A 464 -13.14 37.20 -41.38
N PRO A 465 -12.69 37.86 -40.30
CA PRO A 465 -13.17 37.60 -38.95
C PRO A 465 -14.57 38.20 -38.79
N GLY A 466 -15.60 37.35 -38.85
CA GLY A 466 -16.95 37.73 -38.48
C GLY A 466 -16.99 38.27 -37.04
N SER A 467 -17.48 39.50 -36.89
CA SER A 467 -17.45 40.34 -35.67
C SER A 467 -18.16 39.77 -34.43
N GLY A 468 -18.82 38.60 -34.52
CA GLY A 468 -19.45 37.92 -33.38
C GLY A 468 -18.55 36.93 -32.63
N TYR A 469 -17.53 36.36 -33.28
CA TYR A 469 -16.73 35.29 -32.67
C TYR A 469 -15.76 35.79 -31.60
N MET A 470 -15.22 37.01 -31.74
CA MET A 470 -14.28 37.59 -30.77
C MET A 470 -14.95 37.88 -29.43
N THR A 471 -16.21 38.32 -29.42
CA THR A 471 -16.97 38.63 -28.19
C THR A 471 -17.31 37.36 -27.42
N THR A 472 -17.69 36.28 -28.11
CA THR A 472 -17.93 34.97 -27.50
C THR A 472 -16.63 34.35 -26.97
N LEU A 473 -15.51 34.48 -27.69
CA LEU A 473 -14.21 33.99 -27.23
C LEU A 473 -13.68 34.79 -26.04
N ALA A 474 -13.88 36.11 -26.02
CA ALA A 474 -13.53 36.99 -24.91
C ALA A 474 -14.40 36.68 -23.68
N THR A 475 -15.70 36.46 -23.86
CA THR A 475 -16.63 36.08 -22.77
C THR A 475 -16.29 34.69 -22.22
N PHE A 476 -16.00 33.72 -23.09
CA PHE A 476 -15.53 32.39 -22.70
C PHE A 476 -14.19 32.47 -21.97
N SER A 477 -13.21 33.23 -22.49
CA SER A 477 -11.91 33.43 -21.86
C SER A 477 -12.03 34.11 -20.49
N THR A 478 -12.89 35.11 -20.36
CA THR A 478 -13.16 35.80 -19.09
C THR A 478 -13.84 34.86 -18.10
N THR A 479 -14.80 34.05 -18.55
CA THR A 479 -15.45 33.01 -17.74
C THR A 479 -14.45 31.95 -17.28
N CYS A 480 -13.56 31.49 -18.18
CA CYS A 480 -12.49 30.55 -17.86
C CYS A 480 -11.46 31.14 -16.90
N ARG A 481 -11.07 32.41 -17.04
CA ARG A 481 -10.15 33.09 -16.11
C ARG A 481 -10.77 33.29 -14.74
N ASN A 482 -12.03 33.72 -14.67
CA ASN A 482 -12.75 33.87 -13.40
C ASN A 482 -12.96 32.50 -12.73
N HIS A 483 -13.29 31.48 -13.52
CA HIS A 483 -13.41 30.11 -13.03
C HIS A 483 -12.08 29.55 -12.53
N TYR A 484 -11.00 29.72 -13.30
CA TYR A 484 -9.64 29.34 -12.91
C TYR A 484 -9.23 30.03 -11.61
N THR A 485 -9.37 31.36 -11.54
CA THR A 485 -9.04 32.15 -10.34
C THR A 485 -9.83 31.67 -9.13
N ARG A 486 -11.13 31.38 -9.28
CA ARG A 486 -11.96 30.82 -8.22
C ARG A 486 -11.54 29.41 -7.80
N ILE A 487 -11.23 28.52 -8.75
CA ILE A 487 -10.73 27.18 -8.44
C ILE A 487 -9.40 27.29 -7.69
N VAL A 488 -8.48 28.15 -8.14
CA VAL A 488 -7.20 28.39 -7.49
C VAL A 488 -7.41 28.88 -6.06
N HIS A 489 -8.29 29.87 -5.85
CA HIS A 489 -8.61 30.35 -4.50
C HIS A 489 -9.26 29.27 -3.62
N PHE A 490 -10.17 28.47 -4.18
CA PHE A 490 -10.82 27.39 -3.44
C PHE A 490 -9.86 26.27 -3.06
N MET A 491 -8.98 25.87 -3.99
CA MET A 491 -7.92 24.89 -3.72
C MET A 491 -6.89 25.43 -2.74
N ASP A 492 -6.47 26.69 -2.88
CA ASP A 492 -5.56 27.32 -1.91
C ASP A 492 -6.20 27.41 -0.52
N TYR A 493 -7.49 27.73 -0.41
CA TYR A 493 -8.23 27.67 0.86
C TYR A 493 -8.17 26.27 1.49
N ARG A 494 -8.43 25.22 0.70
CA ARG A 494 -8.39 23.83 1.18
C ARG A 494 -6.99 23.35 1.55
N VAL A 495 -5.98 23.74 0.77
CA VAL A 495 -4.57 23.50 1.11
C VAL A 495 -4.21 24.22 2.40
N ASN A 496 -4.57 25.49 2.52
CA ASN A 496 -4.32 26.29 3.71
C ASN A 496 -5.05 25.71 4.94
N LYS A 497 -6.21 25.05 4.78
CA LYS A 497 -6.87 24.30 5.88
C LYS A 497 -5.95 23.20 6.43
N VAL A 498 -5.25 22.47 5.56
CA VAL A 498 -4.27 21.43 5.95
C VAL A 498 -3.02 22.07 6.55
N ILE A 499 -2.44 23.08 5.88
CA ILE A 499 -1.21 23.74 6.34
C ILE A 499 -1.42 24.45 7.69
N ARG A 500 -2.61 25.03 7.94
CA ARG A 500 -2.95 25.64 9.23
C ARG A 500 -2.95 24.65 10.40
N LYS A 501 -3.00 23.34 10.17
CA LYS A 501 -2.79 22.36 11.25
C LYS A 501 -1.33 22.26 11.68
N LEU A 502 -0.39 22.68 10.83
CA LEU A 502 1.04 22.71 11.13
C LEU A 502 1.49 24.01 11.81
N THR A 503 0.63 25.03 11.86
CA THR A 503 0.96 26.32 12.49
C THR A 503 0.88 26.22 14.00
N VAL A 504 1.82 26.88 14.68
CA VAL A 504 1.85 27.00 16.14
C VAL A 504 1.82 28.50 16.48
N PRO A 505 0.73 29.01 17.07
CA PRO A 505 0.59 30.44 17.35
C PRO A 505 1.81 31.02 18.08
N GLY A 506 2.37 32.10 17.54
CA GLY A 506 3.54 32.79 18.07
C GLY A 506 4.90 32.22 17.66
N PHE A 507 4.96 31.03 17.05
CA PHE A 507 6.23 30.38 16.71
C PHE A 507 6.37 29.98 15.23
N ILE A 508 5.29 29.47 14.63
CA ILE A 508 5.27 28.96 13.25
C ILE A 508 3.98 29.42 12.59
N ASP A 509 4.08 30.20 11.54
CA ASP A 509 2.94 30.68 10.77
C ASP A 509 2.74 29.94 9.43
N LEU A 510 1.72 30.36 8.67
CA LEU A 510 1.39 29.76 7.37
C LEU A 510 2.51 30.00 6.34
N VAL A 511 3.19 31.15 6.41
CA VAL A 511 4.24 31.56 5.48
C VAL A 511 5.48 30.70 5.72
N ASP A 512 5.86 30.50 6.98
CA ASP A 512 6.98 29.64 7.40
C ASP A 512 6.85 28.23 6.81
N ILE A 513 5.67 27.61 6.92
CA ILE A 513 5.44 26.26 6.41
C ILE A 513 5.52 26.22 4.87
N LYS A 514 4.93 27.23 4.19
CA LYS A 514 5.03 27.32 2.73
C LYS A 514 6.48 27.53 2.29
N GLU A 515 7.26 28.31 3.02
CA GLU A 515 8.67 28.51 2.76
C GLU A 515 9.48 27.23 2.98
N ALA A 516 9.22 26.49 4.06
CA ALA A 516 9.85 25.18 4.29
C ALA A 516 9.53 24.18 3.18
N LEU A 517 8.26 24.08 2.75
CA LEU A 517 7.86 23.24 1.61
C LEU A 517 8.60 23.61 0.33
N ARG A 518 8.79 24.91 0.08
CA ARG A 518 9.49 25.43 -1.10
C ARG A 518 11.00 25.15 -1.03
N ALA A 519 11.62 25.49 0.09
CA ALA A 519 13.06 25.40 0.30
C ALA A 519 13.53 23.94 0.33
N SER A 520 12.71 23.04 0.87
CA SER A 520 13.04 21.62 0.96
C SER A 520 12.51 20.81 -0.21
N ASN A 521 11.73 21.37 -1.15
CA ASN A 521 10.96 20.60 -2.14
C ASN A 521 10.15 19.45 -1.51
N ALA A 522 9.64 19.67 -0.29
CA ALA A 522 8.87 18.66 0.41
C ALA A 522 7.43 18.57 -0.13
N ILE A 523 6.82 17.42 0.15
CA ILE A 523 5.47 17.07 -0.25
C ILE A 523 4.74 16.61 1.01
N ILE A 524 3.71 17.34 1.43
CA ILE A 524 2.73 16.79 2.38
C ILE A 524 1.96 15.71 1.62
N HIS A 525 1.89 14.51 2.15
CA HIS A 525 1.27 13.37 1.47
C HIS A 525 0.31 12.60 2.38
N GLY A 526 -0.21 11.47 1.90
CA GLY A 526 -1.15 10.64 2.64
C GLY A 526 -2.54 11.27 2.77
N LEU A 527 -3.20 11.05 3.93
CA LEU A 527 -4.60 11.45 4.11
C LEU A 527 -4.75 12.97 4.12
N ALA A 528 -3.78 13.68 4.69
CA ALA A 528 -3.76 15.14 4.71
C ALA A 528 -3.77 15.72 3.28
N ALA A 529 -3.04 15.11 2.34
CA ALA A 529 -2.97 15.55 0.96
C ALA A 529 -4.18 15.16 0.11
N LEU A 530 -4.91 14.12 0.52
CA LEU A 530 -6.16 13.72 -0.12
C LEU A 530 -7.31 14.69 0.20
N LEU A 531 -7.31 15.31 1.39
CA LEU A 531 -8.41 16.16 1.86
C LEU A 531 -8.79 17.34 0.96
N PRO A 532 -7.85 18.10 0.36
CA PRO A 532 -8.22 19.14 -0.58
C PRO A 532 -9.05 18.65 -1.78
N LEU A 533 -8.98 17.35 -2.08
CA LEU A 533 -9.74 16.70 -3.16
C LEU A 533 -11.09 16.14 -2.68
N LEU A 534 -11.35 16.14 -1.37
CA LEU A 534 -12.57 15.63 -0.74
C LEU A 534 -13.49 16.79 -0.28
N PRO A 535 -14.77 16.54 0.09
CA PRO A 535 -15.63 17.58 0.65
C PRO A 535 -15.14 18.13 2.00
N ASP A 536 -15.54 19.38 2.31
CA ASP A 536 -14.99 20.17 3.42
C ASP A 536 -15.37 19.63 4.82
N GLU A 537 -16.34 18.73 4.90
CA GLU A 537 -16.85 18.14 6.15
C GLU A 537 -15.87 17.17 6.82
N ILE A 538 -14.83 16.72 6.09
CA ILE A 538 -13.85 15.80 6.65
C ILE A 538 -12.84 16.57 7.52
N ALA A 539 -12.71 16.13 8.77
CA ALA A 539 -11.71 16.64 9.70
C ALA A 539 -10.30 16.39 9.17
N VAL A 540 -9.40 17.37 9.36
CA VAL A 540 -7.99 17.20 9.01
C VAL A 540 -7.37 16.20 9.98
N PRO A 541 -6.66 15.16 9.51
CA PRO A 541 -6.03 14.19 10.39
C PRO A 541 -5.03 14.88 11.31
N ASN A 542 -4.93 14.38 12.53
CA ASN A 542 -3.93 14.83 13.49
C ASN A 542 -2.54 14.27 13.18
N ASN A 543 -2.40 13.32 12.27
CA ASN A 543 -1.10 12.83 11.81
C ASN A 543 -0.86 13.31 10.36
N ILE A 544 0.13 14.16 10.17
CA ILE A 544 0.50 14.76 8.89
C ILE A 544 1.88 14.24 8.50
N GLU A 545 1.96 13.62 7.32
CA GLU A 545 3.23 13.14 6.77
C GLU A 545 3.77 14.10 5.73
N ILE A 546 5.08 14.29 5.77
CA ILE A 546 5.84 15.15 4.89
C ILE A 546 7.02 14.35 4.36
N ALA A 547 7.07 14.09 3.07
CA ALA A 547 8.24 13.52 2.41
C ALA A 547 9.16 14.65 1.95
N THR A 548 10.46 14.50 2.15
CA THR A 548 11.46 15.48 1.74
C THR A 548 12.65 14.78 1.06
N PRO A 549 13.25 15.36 0.02
CA PRO A 549 14.48 14.86 -0.60
C PRO A 549 15.65 14.70 0.38
N LEU A 550 16.65 13.93 -0.03
CA LEU A 550 17.89 13.75 0.69
C LEU A 550 18.55 15.09 1.06
N GLY A 551 18.93 15.25 2.33
CA GLY A 551 19.68 16.41 2.83
C GLY A 551 18.83 17.66 3.11
N THR A 552 17.52 17.61 2.87
CA THR A 552 16.62 18.77 3.01
C THR A 552 15.79 18.73 4.30
N ARG A 553 15.84 17.64 5.08
CA ARG A 553 15.12 17.50 6.36
C ARG A 553 15.48 18.58 7.39
N LYS A 554 16.70 19.12 7.32
CA LYS A 554 17.18 20.18 8.23
C LYS A 554 16.26 21.40 8.28
N PHE A 555 15.63 21.78 7.18
CA PHE A 555 14.73 22.94 7.13
C PHE A 555 13.51 22.75 8.06
N TRP A 556 12.99 21.52 8.12
CA TRP A 556 11.88 21.18 9.00
C TRP A 556 12.30 21.09 10.46
N ILE A 557 13.49 20.55 10.72
CA ILE A 557 14.08 20.52 12.06
C ILE A 557 14.26 21.95 12.58
N GLU A 558 14.89 22.82 11.81
CA GLU A 558 15.11 24.24 12.16
C GLU A 558 13.79 24.98 12.37
N LEU A 559 12.76 24.68 11.57
CA LEU A 559 11.45 25.28 11.74
C LEU A 559 10.78 24.85 13.05
N PHE A 560 10.73 23.55 13.33
CA PHE A 560 10.10 23.02 14.53
C PHE A 560 10.92 23.27 15.80
N ALA A 561 12.24 23.47 15.67
CA ALA A 561 13.11 23.92 16.76
C ALA A 561 12.69 25.27 17.37
N ARG A 562 11.96 26.10 16.61
CA ARG A 562 11.46 27.39 17.09
C ARG A 562 10.39 27.23 18.18
N VAL A 563 9.75 26.07 18.29
CA VAL A 563 8.77 25.78 19.33
C VAL A 563 9.49 25.25 20.58
N PRO A 564 9.49 25.99 21.70
CA PRO A 564 10.18 25.58 22.91
C PRO A 564 9.64 24.26 23.45
N ASN A 565 10.54 23.38 23.89
CA ASN A 565 10.21 22.09 24.51
C ASN A 565 9.28 21.21 23.66
N LEU A 566 9.29 21.37 22.33
CA LEU A 566 8.51 20.53 21.42
C LEU A 566 8.98 19.07 21.54
N PRO A 567 8.13 18.13 22.00
CA PRO A 567 8.50 16.73 22.03
C PRO A 567 8.79 16.25 20.60
N ALA A 568 9.96 15.65 20.39
CA ALA A 568 10.34 15.13 19.10
C ALA A 568 11.33 13.97 19.19
N TYR A 569 11.23 13.02 18.26
CA TYR A 569 12.23 11.97 18.13
C TYR A 569 12.56 11.71 16.67
N HIS A 570 13.71 11.12 16.43
CA HIS A 570 14.17 10.81 15.08
C HIS A 570 14.59 9.35 14.99
N LEU A 571 14.19 8.69 13.93
CA LEU A 571 14.40 7.28 13.69
C LEU A 571 15.09 7.08 12.34
N TRP A 572 16.19 6.34 12.32
CA TRP A 572 16.71 5.78 11.06
C TRP A 572 15.78 4.65 10.65
N ASP A 573 15.29 4.70 9.42
CA ASP A 573 14.17 3.88 9.00
C ASP A 573 14.59 2.79 8.03
N ASP A 574 14.75 1.58 8.56
CA ASP A 574 15.06 0.42 7.73
C ASP A 574 13.78 -0.33 7.27
N ASN A 575 12.59 0.12 7.68
CA ASN A 575 11.34 -0.63 7.47
C ASN A 575 10.62 -0.27 6.16
N ILE A 576 10.88 0.90 5.59
CA ILE A 576 10.21 1.35 4.36
C ILE A 576 11.13 1.06 3.16
N SER A 577 10.93 -0.11 2.55
CA SER A 577 11.67 -0.56 1.37
C SER A 577 10.75 -1.15 0.30
N ILE A 578 11.13 -1.00 -0.97
CA ILE A 578 10.55 -1.77 -2.09
C ILE A 578 11.60 -2.78 -2.56
N GLY A 579 11.35 -4.06 -2.29
CA GLY A 579 12.37 -5.09 -2.49
C GLY A 579 13.57 -4.84 -1.58
N THR A 580 14.76 -4.67 -2.15
CA THR A 580 15.99 -4.31 -1.41
C THR A 580 16.24 -2.81 -1.35
N LEU A 581 15.40 -1.99 -1.99
CA LEU A 581 15.61 -0.56 -2.11
C LEU A 581 14.97 0.16 -0.90
N GLN A 582 15.80 0.67 0.00
CA GLN A 582 15.32 1.53 1.08
C GLN A 582 14.86 2.88 0.53
N LEU A 583 13.68 3.34 0.93
CA LEU A 583 13.08 4.57 0.42
C LEU A 583 13.24 5.75 1.37
N VAL A 584 13.14 5.48 2.67
CA VAL A 584 13.20 6.48 3.74
C VAL A 584 14.50 6.30 4.51
N ARG A 585 15.31 7.35 4.57
CA ARG A 585 16.57 7.38 5.31
C ARG A 585 16.33 7.63 6.79
N VAL A 586 15.56 8.68 7.08
CA VAL A 586 15.29 9.10 8.46
C VAL A 586 13.86 9.65 8.58
N ARG A 587 13.15 9.27 9.64
CA ARG A 587 11.91 9.92 10.07
C ARG A 587 12.22 10.88 11.22
N GLY A 588 11.73 12.12 11.15
CA GLY A 588 11.63 13.04 12.27
C GLY A 588 10.17 13.20 12.67
N ILE A 589 9.85 13.00 13.93
CA ILE A 589 8.48 13.01 14.43
C ILE A 589 8.37 14.11 15.49
N PHE A 590 7.42 15.01 15.29
CA PHE A 590 7.23 16.22 16.09
C PHE A 590 5.79 16.26 16.62
N PHE A 591 5.62 16.47 17.93
CA PHE A 591 4.31 16.53 18.58
C PHE A 591 3.92 17.97 18.86
N LEU A 592 3.18 18.59 17.93
CA LEU A 592 2.78 19.98 18.03
C LEU A 592 1.79 20.21 19.19
N PRO A 593 1.79 21.40 19.82
CA PRO A 593 0.90 21.71 20.96
C PRO A 593 -0.60 21.62 20.66
N ASN A 594 -0.99 21.61 19.39
CA ASN A 594 -2.38 21.48 18.93
C ASN A 594 -2.79 20.02 18.68
N ASN A 595 -2.11 19.07 19.34
CA ASN A 595 -2.30 17.62 19.21
C ASN A 595 -2.08 17.07 17.79
N VAL A 596 -1.28 17.76 16.98
CA VAL A 596 -0.88 17.31 15.64
C VAL A 596 0.50 16.68 15.69
N VAL A 597 0.63 15.46 15.18
CA VAL A 597 1.90 14.78 14.95
C VAL A 597 2.33 15.02 13.51
N VAL A 598 3.53 15.56 13.35
CA VAL A 598 4.16 15.76 12.05
C VAL A 598 5.27 14.74 11.87
N THR A 599 5.15 13.91 10.83
CA THR A 599 6.18 12.93 10.46
C THR A 599 6.89 13.40 9.20
N VAL A 600 8.13 13.85 9.35
CA VAL A 600 9.01 14.26 8.25
C VAL A 600 9.91 13.09 7.84
N GLN A 601 9.68 12.54 6.66
CA GLN A 601 10.40 11.40 6.08
C GLN A 601 11.42 11.91 5.06
N GLU A 602 12.70 11.80 5.37
CA GLU A 602 13.79 12.08 4.43
C GLU A 602 14.01 10.89 3.52
N SER A 603 13.99 11.12 2.22
CA SER A 603 14.25 10.07 1.24
C SER A 603 15.74 9.78 1.11
N PHE A 604 16.07 8.55 0.66
CA PHE A 604 17.42 8.22 0.16
C PHE A 604 17.72 8.87 -1.20
N PHE A 605 16.71 9.44 -1.87
CA PHE A 605 16.84 10.04 -3.19
C PHE A 605 16.75 11.57 -3.15
N ASP A 606 17.22 12.23 -4.20
CA ASP A 606 17.06 13.67 -4.42
C ASP A 606 15.60 14.09 -4.74
N SER A 607 14.64 13.17 -4.55
CA SER A 607 13.22 13.38 -4.72
C SER A 607 12.43 12.81 -3.54
N ALA A 608 11.37 13.49 -3.14
CA ALA A 608 10.40 13.02 -2.14
C ALA A 608 9.36 12.04 -2.73
N ILE A 609 9.28 11.92 -4.05
CA ILE A 609 8.28 11.11 -4.76
C ILE A 609 8.34 9.61 -4.41
N PRO A 610 9.52 8.96 -4.29
CA PRO A 610 9.58 7.53 -3.93
C PRO A 610 8.89 7.22 -2.60
N VAL A 611 9.03 8.11 -1.61
CA VAL A 611 8.35 7.96 -0.31
C VAL A 611 6.84 8.13 -0.46
N MET A 612 6.37 9.09 -1.25
CA MET A 612 4.93 9.26 -1.52
C MET A 612 4.34 8.04 -2.23
N LEU A 613 5.09 7.44 -3.17
CA LEU A 613 4.67 6.25 -3.91
C LEU A 613 4.78 4.95 -3.10
N SER A 614 5.40 4.96 -1.93
CA SER A 614 5.47 3.78 -1.07
C SER A 614 4.13 3.50 -0.38
N HIS A 615 3.20 4.46 -0.38
CA HIS A 615 1.91 4.31 0.30
C HIS A 615 1.14 3.09 -0.22
N PRO A 616 0.61 2.25 0.69
CA PRO A 616 -0.08 1.02 0.30
C PRO A 616 -1.42 1.29 -0.39
N THR A 617 -1.97 2.50 -0.25
CA THR A 617 -3.25 2.88 -0.84
C THR A 617 -3.04 3.87 -1.98
N THR A 618 -3.44 3.51 -3.20
CA THR A 618 -3.35 4.34 -4.41
C THR A 618 -3.96 5.74 -4.23
N ALA A 619 -5.09 5.84 -3.52
CA ALA A 619 -5.74 7.13 -3.22
C ALA A 619 -4.87 8.06 -2.34
N MET A 620 -3.93 7.50 -1.58
CA MET A 620 -3.01 8.23 -0.70
C MET A 620 -1.77 8.75 -1.45
N CYS A 621 -1.59 8.37 -2.72
CA CYS A 621 -0.58 8.94 -3.63
C CYS A 621 -1.00 10.34 -4.14
N CYS A 622 -1.37 11.21 -3.20
CA CYS A 622 -1.63 12.62 -3.39
C CYS A 622 -0.53 13.43 -2.72
N GLY A 623 -0.22 14.59 -3.27
CA GLY A 623 0.77 15.50 -2.73
C GLY A 623 0.26 16.93 -2.67
N ILE A 624 0.58 17.61 -1.58
CA ILE A 624 0.57 19.07 -1.50
C ILE A 624 2.03 19.49 -1.48
N SER A 625 2.48 20.09 -2.59
CA SER A 625 3.77 20.78 -2.65
C SER A 625 3.55 22.29 -2.50
N HIS A 626 4.63 23.07 -2.57
CA HIS A 626 4.57 24.53 -2.51
C HIS A 626 3.68 25.10 -3.64
N GLY A 627 2.42 25.37 -3.30
CA GLY A 627 1.43 26.01 -4.18
C GLY A 627 0.66 25.07 -5.12
N ILE A 628 0.85 23.75 -5.03
CA ILE A 628 0.21 22.78 -5.94
C ILE A 628 -0.30 21.57 -5.17
N VAL A 629 -1.57 21.20 -5.41
CA VAL A 629 -2.10 19.88 -5.07
C VAL A 629 -2.06 19.02 -6.33
N PHE A 630 -1.54 17.81 -6.22
CA PHE A 630 -1.52 16.87 -7.33
C PHE A 630 -1.84 15.46 -6.83
N THR A 631 -2.23 14.61 -7.78
CA THR A 631 -2.45 13.19 -7.56
C THR A 631 -1.83 12.42 -8.72
N MET A 632 -1.20 11.30 -8.40
CA MET A 632 -0.65 10.39 -9.40
C MET A 632 -1.75 9.56 -10.10
N TYR A 633 -2.93 9.46 -9.47
CA TYR A 633 -4.03 8.58 -9.91
C TYR A 633 -5.38 9.32 -9.90
N PRO A 634 -5.55 10.37 -10.72
CA PRO A 634 -6.76 11.18 -10.71
C PRO A 634 -8.03 10.39 -11.07
N TYR A 635 -7.93 9.38 -11.93
CA TYR A 635 -9.06 8.52 -12.30
C TYR A 635 -9.52 7.66 -11.12
N HIS A 636 -8.58 7.11 -10.35
CA HIS A 636 -8.83 6.30 -9.17
C HIS A 636 -9.51 7.09 -8.07
N ILE A 637 -9.01 8.30 -7.78
CA ILE A 637 -9.68 9.19 -6.82
C ILE A 637 -11.07 9.59 -7.31
N LYS A 638 -11.20 9.96 -8.59
CA LYS A 638 -12.48 10.36 -9.19
C LYS A 638 -13.56 9.29 -9.06
N ASN A 639 -13.20 8.04 -9.37
CA ASN A 639 -14.13 6.91 -9.30
C ASN A 639 -14.15 6.26 -7.92
N ARG A 640 -13.36 6.78 -6.98
CA ARG A 640 -13.12 6.22 -5.65
C ARG A 640 -12.70 4.76 -5.71
N ILE A 641 -11.96 4.42 -6.77
CA ILE A 641 -11.34 3.13 -6.95
C ILE A 641 -10.04 3.19 -6.19
N THR A 642 -9.93 2.49 -5.08
CA THR A 642 -8.61 2.07 -4.60
C THR A 642 -8.20 0.89 -5.46
N ASP A 643 -7.28 1.11 -6.40
CA ASP A 643 -6.84 0.00 -7.25
C ASP A 643 -5.89 -0.92 -6.50
N ARG A 644 -5.99 -2.20 -6.86
CA ARG A 644 -5.17 -3.29 -6.35
C ARG A 644 -3.75 -3.30 -6.90
N VAL A 645 -3.36 -2.30 -7.70
CA VAL A 645 -2.06 -2.25 -8.39
C VAL A 645 -0.88 -2.27 -7.40
N PHE A 646 -1.10 -1.82 -6.17
CA PHE A 646 -0.13 -1.95 -5.05
C PHE A 646 -0.60 -2.94 -3.95
N GLU A 647 -1.71 -3.66 -4.14
CA GLU A 647 -2.34 -4.44 -3.06
C GLU A 647 -1.74 -5.85 -2.90
N LYS A 648 -1.14 -6.04 -1.73
CA LYS A 648 -1.44 -7.20 -0.85
C LYS A 648 -2.37 -6.83 0.32
N TYR A 649 -2.79 -5.57 0.46
CA TYR A 649 -3.40 -5.04 1.68
C TYR A 649 -4.74 -4.36 1.42
N HIS A 650 -5.81 -4.83 2.05
CA HIS A 650 -7.07 -4.10 2.05
C HIS A 650 -7.04 -3.06 3.18
N PRO A 651 -7.21 -1.76 2.89
CA PRO A 651 -7.53 -0.81 3.95
C PRO A 651 -8.83 -1.25 4.65
N PRO A 652 -8.98 -1.04 5.96
CA PRO A 652 -10.16 -1.53 6.68
C PRO A 652 -11.47 -1.09 6.02
N ARG A 653 -12.49 -1.97 6.03
CA ARG A 653 -13.79 -1.68 5.40
C ARG A 653 -14.40 -0.36 5.89
N TRP A 654 -14.21 0.01 7.15
CA TRP A 654 -14.72 1.27 7.69
C TRP A 654 -14.05 2.50 7.03
N TYR A 655 -12.76 2.41 6.70
CA TYR A 655 -12.01 3.47 6.02
C TYR A 655 -12.52 3.62 4.58
N MET A 656 -12.68 2.49 3.89
CA MET A 656 -13.28 2.47 2.56
C MET A 656 -14.70 3.03 2.60
N ASN A 657 -15.54 2.62 3.54
CA ASN A 657 -16.88 3.16 3.68
C ASN A 657 -16.89 4.67 3.92
N ARG A 658 -15.93 5.20 4.68
CA ARG A 658 -15.79 6.65 4.94
C ARG A 658 -15.33 7.41 3.69
N LEU A 659 -14.37 6.89 2.94
CA LEU A 659 -13.95 7.44 1.64
C LEU A 659 -15.03 7.31 0.56
N MET A 660 -15.82 6.24 0.62
CA MET A 660 -16.87 5.91 -0.34
C MET A 660 -18.21 6.55 -0.02
N LYS A 661 -18.37 7.22 1.14
CA LYS A 661 -19.62 7.93 1.48
C LYS A 661 -20.02 8.83 0.32
N PRO A 662 -21.29 8.79 -0.15
CA PRO A 662 -21.73 9.62 -1.27
C PRO A 662 -21.48 11.10 -0.95
N VAL A 663 -20.44 11.67 -1.55
CA VAL A 663 -20.24 13.12 -1.51
C VAL A 663 -21.42 13.77 -2.24
N SER A 664 -22.31 14.43 -1.49
CA SER A 664 -23.09 15.51 -2.06
C SER A 664 -22.12 16.67 -2.26
N PHE A 665 -21.67 16.87 -3.49
CA PHE A 665 -21.15 18.19 -3.84
C PHE A 665 -22.36 19.12 -3.78
N ALA A 666 -22.55 19.80 -2.65
CA ALA A 666 -23.37 20.98 -2.61
C ALA A 666 -22.64 22.05 -3.44
N CYS A 667 -22.77 21.95 -4.76
CA CYS A 667 -22.53 23.09 -5.64
C CYS A 667 -23.65 24.08 -5.31
N TYR A 668 -23.48 24.84 -4.24
CA TYR A 668 -24.25 26.06 -4.10
C TYR A 668 -23.94 26.91 -5.33
N PRO A 669 -24.95 27.39 -6.06
CA PRO A 669 -24.69 28.33 -7.14
C PRO A 669 -23.88 29.49 -6.56
N VAL A 670 -22.88 29.91 -7.33
CA VAL A 670 -21.88 30.94 -6.96
C VAL A 670 -22.51 32.23 -6.43
N THR A 671 -23.77 32.51 -6.76
CA THR A 671 -24.53 33.68 -6.29
C THR A 671 -24.92 33.60 -4.81
N ASP A 672 -24.90 32.41 -4.20
CA ASP A 672 -25.41 32.20 -2.83
C ASP A 672 -24.33 32.36 -1.76
N TYR A 673 -23.05 32.41 -2.13
CA TYR A 673 -21.95 32.67 -1.18
C TYR A 673 -21.72 34.16 -0.89
N ASP A 674 -22.15 35.05 -1.78
CA ASP A 674 -21.99 36.51 -1.59
C ASP A 674 -23.09 37.12 -0.70
N PHE A 675 -24.14 36.37 -0.35
CA PHE A 675 -25.19 36.82 0.56
C PHE A 675 -25.36 35.84 1.73
N HIS A 676 -24.71 36.12 2.85
CA HIS A 676 -24.82 35.37 4.11
C HIS A 676 -26.21 35.41 4.79
N THR A 677 -27.29 35.66 4.05
CA THR A 677 -28.64 35.80 4.62
C THR A 677 -29.65 34.94 3.88
N ILE A 678 -29.97 33.80 4.51
CA ILE A 678 -31.12 32.90 4.31
C ILE A 678 -30.91 31.76 3.28
N PRO A 679 -30.88 30.48 3.73
CA PRO A 679 -30.92 29.33 2.82
C PRO A 679 -32.29 29.25 2.14
N ARG A 680 -32.32 29.11 0.80
CA ARG A 680 -33.58 28.80 0.09
C ARG A 680 -33.92 27.31 0.27
N PRO A 681 -35.18 26.93 0.59
CA PRO A 681 -35.53 25.53 0.86
C PRO A 681 -35.55 24.63 -0.38
N ASP A 682 -35.71 25.18 -1.59
CA ASP A 682 -36.02 24.40 -2.79
C ASP A 682 -34.96 24.60 -3.89
N TYR A 683 -33.78 24.00 -3.74
CA TYR A 683 -32.81 23.93 -4.84
C TYR A 683 -32.71 22.51 -5.39
N LYS A 684 -33.15 22.32 -6.64
CA LYS A 684 -32.94 21.06 -7.39
C LYS A 684 -31.60 21.13 -8.12
N PRO A 685 -30.63 20.26 -7.82
CA PRO A 685 -29.31 20.30 -8.44
C PRO A 685 -29.42 19.88 -9.92
N ARG A 686 -29.30 20.84 -10.84
CA ARG A 686 -29.09 20.57 -12.26
C ARG A 686 -27.78 21.18 -12.76
N ASP A 687 -26.99 20.34 -13.41
CA ASP A 687 -25.94 20.60 -14.41
C ASP A 687 -24.59 21.24 -14.04
N CYS A 688 -24.40 21.82 -12.85
CA CYS A 688 -23.04 22.16 -12.37
C CYS A 688 -22.11 20.93 -12.14
N PRO A 689 -22.61 19.76 -11.66
CA PRO A 689 -21.77 18.59 -11.42
C PRO A 689 -21.11 18.02 -12.70
N MET A 690 -21.71 18.24 -13.88
CA MET A 690 -21.17 17.71 -15.13
C MET A 690 -20.02 18.53 -15.70
N ILE A 691 -19.97 19.85 -15.46
CA ILE A 691 -18.91 20.71 -15.97
C ILE A 691 -17.60 20.41 -15.23
N TRP A 692 -17.65 20.32 -13.90
CA TRP A 692 -16.50 19.87 -13.09
C TRP A 692 -16.05 18.44 -13.45
N ARG A 693 -16.99 17.55 -13.82
CA ARG A 693 -16.70 16.17 -14.26
C ARG A 693 -16.05 16.08 -15.65
N ARG A 694 -16.26 17.08 -16.52
CA ARG A 694 -15.67 17.17 -17.86
C ARG A 694 -14.36 17.96 -17.89
N THR A 695 -14.11 18.84 -16.91
CA THR A 695 -12.94 19.75 -16.89
C THR A 695 -11.96 19.51 -15.74
N SER A 696 -12.05 18.38 -15.01
CA SER A 696 -11.14 18.03 -13.92
C SER A 696 -9.76 17.59 -14.45
N GLY A 697 -9.11 18.49 -15.18
CA GLY A 697 -7.67 18.58 -15.16
C GLY A 697 -7.25 18.91 -13.73
N CYS A 698 -6.39 18.06 -13.18
CA CYS A 698 -5.30 18.59 -12.37
C CYS A 698 -4.45 19.42 -13.34
N HIS A 699 -4.76 20.71 -13.44
CA HIS A 699 -4.08 21.61 -14.37
C HIS A 699 -2.76 22.06 -13.75
N GLY A 700 -1.69 21.42 -14.24
CA GLY A 700 -0.31 21.78 -13.95
C GLY A 700 0.68 21.13 -14.91
N MET A 701 0.37 21.07 -16.22
CA MET A 701 1.30 21.20 -17.37
C MET A 701 0.58 20.82 -18.68
N GLY A 702 0.41 21.78 -19.58
CA GLY A 702 0.11 21.57 -21.02
C GLY A 702 -1.32 21.16 -21.39
N SER A 703 -2.15 22.15 -21.76
CA SER A 703 -3.44 21.92 -22.43
C SER A 703 -3.26 21.38 -23.86
N LEU A 704 -3.96 20.30 -24.21
CA LEU A 704 -4.36 20.00 -25.59
C LEU A 704 -5.88 20.12 -25.72
N ARG A 705 -6.37 20.68 -26.84
CA ARG A 705 -7.80 20.73 -27.17
C ARG A 705 -8.29 19.32 -27.53
N TRP A 706 -9.32 18.84 -26.85
CA TRP A 706 -10.07 17.67 -27.30
C TRP A 706 -11.16 18.15 -28.27
N SER A 707 -11.12 17.69 -29.52
CA SER A 707 -12.26 17.78 -30.45
C SER A 707 -13.37 16.81 -30.03
N ALA A 708 -14.60 17.08 -30.48
CA ALA A 708 -15.71 16.16 -30.32
C ALA A 708 -15.48 14.90 -31.16
N ILE A 709 -15.37 13.73 -30.52
CA ILE A 709 -15.48 12.43 -31.17
C ILE A 709 -16.83 11.82 -30.77
N ASP A 710 -17.49 11.22 -31.75
CA ASP A 710 -18.79 10.58 -31.70
C ASP A 710 -18.89 9.50 -30.60
N PRO A 711 -19.95 9.49 -29.76
CA PRO A 711 -20.19 8.44 -28.77
C PRO A 711 -20.31 7.01 -29.35
N ALA A 712 -20.53 6.84 -30.66
CA ALA A 712 -20.69 5.55 -31.31
C ALA A 712 -19.39 4.78 -31.58
N GLU A 713 -18.21 5.41 -31.46
CA GLU A 713 -16.91 4.81 -31.84
C GLU A 713 -16.07 4.29 -30.65
N ARG A 714 -16.69 3.86 -29.55
CA ARG A 714 -15.95 3.21 -28.44
C ARG A 714 -16.05 1.68 -28.49
N PRO A 715 -14.94 0.94 -28.70
CA PRO A 715 -14.87 -0.45 -28.26
C PRO A 715 -14.68 -0.46 -26.73
N GLY A 716 -15.56 -1.17 -26.02
CA GLY A 716 -15.48 -1.33 -24.57
C GLY A 716 -14.16 -1.96 -24.12
N ILE A 717 -13.54 -1.40 -23.09
CA ILE A 717 -12.33 -1.94 -22.45
C ILE A 717 -12.79 -2.69 -21.18
N PRO A 718 -12.61 -4.03 -21.10
CA PRO A 718 -12.89 -4.81 -19.90
C PRO A 718 -11.66 -4.82 -18.98
N TRP A 719 -11.87 -4.67 -17.66
CA TRP A 719 -10.88 -5.00 -16.63
C TRP A 719 -11.46 -6.05 -15.70
N GLY A 720 -10.65 -7.07 -15.37
CA GLY A 720 -10.96 -8.05 -14.34
C GLY A 720 -10.45 -9.47 -14.58
N VAL A 721 -9.23 -9.69 -15.10
CA VAL A 721 -8.56 -10.99 -14.95
C VAL A 721 -7.06 -10.80 -14.82
N SER A 722 -6.50 -11.24 -13.70
CA SER A 722 -5.06 -11.39 -13.46
C SER A 722 -4.44 -12.27 -14.56
N HIS A 723 -3.24 -11.90 -15.00
CA HIS A 723 -2.46 -12.44 -16.12
C HIS A 723 -2.80 -13.85 -16.65
N LEU A 724 -3.78 -13.91 -17.55
CA LEU A 724 -4.01 -15.03 -18.47
C LEU A 724 -3.42 -14.66 -19.83
N HIS A 725 -2.40 -15.40 -20.27
CA HIS A 725 -1.89 -15.26 -21.63
C HIS A 725 -2.64 -16.21 -22.55
N ASN A 726 -3.55 -15.67 -23.37
CA ASN A 726 -4.19 -16.42 -24.44
C ASN A 726 -3.19 -16.57 -25.61
N MET A 727 -2.59 -17.76 -25.75
CA MET A 727 -1.49 -18.00 -26.68
C MET A 727 -1.86 -18.88 -27.90
N SER A 728 -3.07 -19.42 -28.00
CA SER A 728 -3.55 -20.02 -29.25
C SER A 728 -5.06 -19.84 -29.41
N LYS A 729 -5.50 -19.54 -30.65
CA LYS A 729 -6.92 -19.52 -31.05
C LYS A 729 -7.44 -20.91 -31.43
N ASN A 730 -6.86 -21.96 -30.85
CA ASN A 730 -7.29 -23.32 -31.18
C ASN A 730 -8.44 -23.67 -30.23
N SER A 731 -9.67 -23.53 -30.71
CA SER A 731 -10.85 -24.08 -30.04
C SER A 731 -10.82 -25.59 -30.19
N PHE A 732 -10.97 -26.31 -29.09
CA PHE A 732 -11.15 -27.76 -29.09
C PHE A 732 -12.60 -28.07 -28.74
N ALA A 733 -13.12 -29.18 -29.27
CA ALA A 733 -14.40 -29.73 -28.87
C ALA A 733 -14.17 -31.16 -28.43
N ILE A 734 -14.61 -31.53 -27.22
CA ILE A 734 -14.52 -32.91 -26.72
C ILE A 734 -15.90 -33.40 -26.32
N THR A 735 -16.28 -34.57 -26.82
CA THR A 735 -17.58 -35.20 -26.55
C THR A 735 -17.40 -36.44 -25.70
N GLY A 736 -17.91 -36.44 -24.47
CA GLY A 736 -17.78 -37.58 -23.55
C GLY A 736 -18.95 -37.69 -22.59
N ARG A 737 -19.03 -38.83 -21.89
CA ARG A 737 -19.99 -39.06 -20.80
C ARG A 737 -19.43 -38.55 -19.49
N ILE A 738 -20.26 -37.90 -18.69
CA ILE A 738 -19.87 -37.45 -17.35
C ILE A 738 -19.80 -38.65 -16.40
N ARG A 739 -18.62 -38.95 -15.88
CA ARG A 739 -18.42 -40.06 -14.95
C ARG A 739 -18.56 -39.64 -13.49
N ALA A 740 -18.07 -38.45 -13.14
CA ALA A 740 -18.09 -37.94 -11.77
C ALA A 740 -18.12 -36.39 -11.75
N ILE A 741 -18.61 -35.82 -10.64
CA ILE A 741 -18.58 -34.38 -10.37
C ILE A 741 -18.09 -34.16 -8.93
N PHE A 742 -17.07 -33.32 -8.73
CA PHE A 742 -16.47 -32.99 -7.43
C PHE A 742 -16.65 -31.50 -7.10
N LEU A 743 -16.69 -31.14 -5.82
CA LEU A 743 -16.78 -29.76 -5.31
C LEU A 743 -15.42 -29.33 -4.74
N LEU A 744 -14.87 -28.20 -5.20
CA LEU A 744 -13.62 -27.63 -4.66
C LEU A 744 -13.94 -26.54 -3.63
N GLY A 745 -13.70 -26.82 -2.35
CA GLY A 745 -14.02 -25.90 -1.25
C GLY A 745 -13.65 -26.38 0.16
N GLY A 746 -12.56 -27.13 0.30
CA GLY A 746 -11.94 -27.56 1.56
C GLY A 746 -10.45 -27.76 1.32
N GLY A 747 -9.60 -27.68 2.35
CA GLY A 747 -8.14 -27.71 2.20
C GLY A 747 -7.60 -28.90 1.39
N THR A 748 -6.31 -28.87 1.03
CA THR A 748 -5.63 -29.80 0.11
C THR A 748 -5.69 -31.30 0.46
N THR A 749 -6.43 -31.69 1.50
CA THR A 749 -6.66 -33.07 1.94
C THR A 749 -8.10 -33.57 1.73
N ASP A 750 -9.07 -32.71 1.36
CA ASP A 750 -10.47 -33.12 1.17
C ASP A 750 -10.86 -33.16 -0.30
N VAL A 751 -10.57 -34.28 -0.96
CA VAL A 751 -11.20 -34.67 -2.23
C VAL A 751 -12.05 -35.91 -1.96
N ASN A 752 -13.23 -35.73 -1.36
CA ASN A 752 -14.22 -36.80 -1.25
C ASN A 752 -15.28 -36.64 -2.36
N PRO A 753 -15.67 -37.73 -3.05
CA PRO A 753 -16.83 -37.70 -3.93
C PRO A 753 -18.08 -37.39 -3.12
N ILE A 754 -19.02 -36.61 -3.68
CA ILE A 754 -20.29 -36.29 -3.01
C ILE A 754 -21.02 -37.62 -2.68
N PRO A 755 -21.22 -37.99 -1.40
CA PRO A 755 -22.12 -39.08 -1.06
C PRO A 755 -23.56 -38.57 -1.28
N THR A 756 -24.40 -39.37 -1.91
CA THR A 756 -25.78 -39.03 -2.31
C THR A 756 -26.74 -38.76 -1.13
N LEU A 757 -26.28 -38.78 0.12
CA LEU A 757 -27.14 -38.71 1.31
C LEU A 757 -26.44 -37.92 2.43
N LEU A 758 -26.68 -36.60 2.51
CA LEU A 758 -26.57 -35.81 3.75
C LEU A 758 -27.27 -34.46 3.55
N THR A 759 -28.29 -34.21 4.37
CA THR A 759 -29.07 -32.98 4.45
C THR A 759 -28.49 -32.09 5.56
N ASP A 760 -27.78 -31.03 5.20
CA ASP A 760 -27.29 -30.03 6.16
C ASP A 760 -28.04 -28.70 5.97
N ALA A 761 -28.76 -28.29 7.02
CA ALA A 761 -29.65 -27.13 7.02
C ALA A 761 -29.02 -25.83 7.55
N ASP A 762 -27.76 -25.82 8.02
CA ASP A 762 -27.23 -24.72 8.83
C ASP A 762 -26.10 -23.87 8.20
N ARG A 763 -26.00 -23.79 6.86
CA ARG A 763 -25.12 -22.79 6.22
C ARG A 763 -25.85 -21.48 5.97
N THR A 764 -25.37 -20.41 6.61
CA THR A 764 -25.85 -19.04 6.43
C THR A 764 -25.68 -18.57 4.98
N GLN A 765 -26.65 -17.78 4.53
CA GLN A 765 -26.97 -17.49 3.12
C GLN A 765 -25.89 -16.73 2.31
N VAL A 766 -24.75 -16.37 2.91
CA VAL A 766 -23.75 -15.46 2.32
C VAL A 766 -22.60 -16.20 1.62
N ASP A 767 -22.36 -17.48 1.92
CA ASP A 767 -21.27 -18.29 1.33
C ASP A 767 -21.65 -19.03 0.03
N ARG A 768 -22.86 -18.81 -0.49
CA ARG A 768 -23.39 -19.54 -1.67
C ARG A 768 -22.99 -18.98 -3.03
N ARG A 769 -22.07 -18.01 -3.12
CA ARG A 769 -21.91 -17.22 -4.36
C ARG A 769 -20.81 -17.64 -5.33
N SER A 770 -20.05 -18.71 -5.07
CA SER A 770 -19.15 -19.28 -6.09
C SER A 770 -18.57 -20.63 -5.64
N THR A 771 -19.19 -21.74 -6.04
CA THR A 771 -18.65 -23.10 -5.89
C THR A 771 -18.07 -23.59 -7.22
N TYR A 772 -16.81 -24.03 -7.21
CA TYR A 772 -16.16 -24.63 -8.38
C TYR A 772 -16.49 -26.12 -8.46
N HIS A 773 -16.87 -26.60 -9.64
CA HIS A 773 -17.18 -28.01 -9.90
C HIS A 773 -16.15 -28.64 -10.85
N VAL A 774 -15.61 -29.80 -10.47
CA VAL A 774 -14.69 -30.60 -11.30
C VAL A 774 -15.52 -31.69 -11.96
N VAL A 775 -15.55 -31.78 -13.29
CA VAL A 775 -16.33 -32.78 -14.04
C VAL A 775 -15.37 -33.76 -14.71
N GLU A 776 -15.47 -35.05 -14.36
CA GLU A 776 -14.71 -36.12 -15.01
C GLU A 776 -15.47 -36.63 -16.24
N LEU A 777 -14.84 -36.58 -17.42
CA LEU A 777 -15.40 -37.12 -18.66
C LEU A 777 -14.72 -38.44 -19.05
N VAL A 778 -15.50 -39.40 -19.52
CA VAL A 778 -15.02 -40.61 -20.19
C VAL A 778 -15.47 -40.64 -21.65
N PRO A 779 -14.72 -41.27 -22.57
CA PRO A 779 -15.13 -41.40 -23.95
C PRO A 779 -16.49 -42.10 -24.04
N ASP A 780 -17.37 -41.59 -24.90
CA ASP A 780 -18.56 -42.33 -25.31
C ASP A 780 -18.12 -43.49 -26.20
N GLU A 781 -18.65 -44.70 -26.00
CA GLU A 781 -18.19 -45.89 -26.73
C GLU A 781 -18.39 -45.73 -28.25
N ASP A 782 -19.42 -44.99 -28.66
CA ASP A 782 -19.72 -44.70 -30.06
C ASP A 782 -18.82 -43.60 -30.68
N ASN A 783 -18.08 -42.84 -29.86
CA ASN A 783 -17.25 -41.72 -30.30
C ASN A 783 -15.82 -41.71 -29.71
N LYS A 784 -15.36 -42.90 -29.30
CA LYS A 784 -14.08 -43.11 -28.61
C LYS A 784 -12.87 -42.64 -29.41
N THR A 785 -12.89 -42.83 -30.73
CA THR A 785 -11.79 -42.42 -31.63
C THR A 785 -11.62 -40.90 -31.64
N SER A 786 -12.70 -40.14 -31.84
CA SER A 786 -12.65 -38.67 -31.86
C SER A 786 -12.26 -38.10 -30.49
N PHE A 787 -12.71 -38.72 -29.40
CA PHE A 787 -12.30 -38.33 -28.05
C PHE A 787 -10.78 -38.52 -27.85
N LEU A 788 -10.22 -39.65 -28.30
CA LEU A 788 -8.79 -39.92 -28.22
C LEU A 788 -7.97 -39.02 -29.14
N GLU A 789 -8.45 -38.71 -30.35
CA GLU A 789 -7.79 -37.79 -31.28
C GLU A 789 -7.68 -36.37 -30.72
N VAL A 790 -8.70 -35.90 -30.01
CA VAL A 790 -8.66 -34.61 -29.30
C VAL A 790 -7.66 -34.67 -28.16
N LEU A 791 -7.61 -35.75 -27.37
CA LEU A 791 -6.61 -35.92 -26.30
C LEU A 791 -5.17 -35.98 -26.84
N ILE A 792 -4.94 -36.61 -28.00
CA ILE A 792 -3.64 -36.63 -28.67
C ILE A 792 -3.28 -35.22 -29.18
N SER A 793 -4.23 -34.52 -29.81
CA SER A 793 -4.03 -33.14 -30.28
C SER A 793 -3.75 -32.18 -29.12
N LEU A 794 -4.36 -32.40 -27.95
CA LEU A 794 -4.07 -31.67 -26.73
C LEU A 794 -2.68 -32.01 -26.17
N LYS A 795 -2.29 -33.28 -26.19
CA LYS A 795 -0.95 -33.71 -25.76
C LYS A 795 0.14 -33.04 -26.59
N ASP A 796 -0.03 -33.00 -27.91
CA ASP A 796 0.90 -32.36 -28.83
C ASP A 796 0.92 -30.83 -28.63
N ALA A 797 -0.23 -30.22 -28.29
CA ALA A 797 -0.32 -28.81 -27.92
C ALA A 797 0.30 -28.47 -26.54
N LEU A 798 0.61 -29.49 -25.72
CA LEU A 798 1.06 -29.37 -24.33
C LEU A 798 2.47 -29.94 -24.07
N GLU A 799 3.20 -30.41 -25.10
CA GLU A 799 4.57 -30.94 -24.95
C GLU A 799 5.51 -29.91 -24.26
N GLY A 800 6.21 -30.38 -23.21
CA GLY A 800 7.12 -29.58 -22.37
C GLY A 800 6.58 -29.21 -20.97
N ILE A 801 5.37 -29.64 -20.59
CA ILE A 801 4.71 -29.26 -19.33
C ILE A 801 4.29 -30.52 -18.53
N LYS A 802 4.50 -30.51 -17.20
CA LYS A 802 3.93 -31.54 -16.30
C LYS A 802 2.44 -31.25 -16.06
N LEU A 803 1.56 -32.16 -16.47
CA LEU A 803 0.12 -32.07 -16.25
C LEU A 803 -0.25 -32.45 -14.80
N PRO A 804 -1.13 -31.69 -14.11
CA PRO A 804 -1.87 -32.24 -12.99
C PRO A 804 -2.96 -33.22 -13.47
N PRO A 805 -3.37 -34.19 -12.62
CA PRO A 805 -4.22 -35.31 -13.03
C PRO A 805 -5.71 -34.99 -13.31
N THR A 806 -6.20 -33.76 -13.11
CA THR A 806 -7.64 -33.43 -13.24
C THR A 806 -7.93 -32.03 -13.81
N TRP A 807 -9.10 -31.85 -14.45
CA TRP A 807 -9.54 -30.66 -15.20
C TRP A 807 -10.73 -29.97 -14.50
N ASN A 808 -10.79 -28.63 -14.45
CA ASN A 808 -11.79 -27.85 -13.68
C ASN A 808 -12.72 -27.01 -14.57
N LEU A 809 -14.00 -26.84 -14.18
CA LEU A 809 -15.01 -25.98 -14.84
C LEU A 809 -15.55 -24.92 -13.85
N ALA A 810 -15.93 -23.73 -14.34
CA ALA A 810 -16.29 -22.56 -13.52
C ALA A 810 -17.80 -22.23 -13.48
N GLU A 811 -18.21 -21.71 -12.31
CA GLU A 811 -19.42 -20.97 -11.83
C GLU A 811 -20.85 -21.27 -12.35
N TYR A 812 -21.81 -21.32 -11.41
CA TYR A 812 -23.25 -21.53 -11.61
C TYR A 812 -24.09 -20.52 -10.80
N HIS A 813 -25.18 -19.99 -11.38
CA HIS A 813 -26.21 -19.22 -10.66
C HIS A 813 -27.62 -19.66 -11.05
N ASP A 814 -28.56 -19.58 -10.10
CA ASP A 814 -29.95 -19.98 -10.23
C ASP A 814 -30.72 -19.17 -11.30
N GLN A 815 -30.93 -19.75 -12.49
CA GLN A 815 -31.96 -19.35 -13.46
C GLN A 815 -33.02 -20.45 -13.59
N GLU A 816 -34.27 -20.08 -13.87
CA GLU A 816 -35.33 -21.03 -14.22
C GLU A 816 -35.18 -21.46 -15.69
N LEU A 817 -35.23 -22.78 -15.92
CA LEU A 817 -35.13 -23.37 -17.26
C LEU A 817 -36.49 -23.29 -17.99
N PRO A 818 -36.49 -23.19 -19.32
CA PRO A 818 -37.70 -23.32 -20.12
C PRO A 818 -38.27 -24.75 -20.04
N ALA A 819 -39.60 -24.86 -20.06
CA ALA A 819 -40.31 -26.13 -20.09
C ALA A 819 -39.92 -26.96 -21.33
N PRO A 820 -40.01 -28.31 -21.28
CA PRO A 820 -39.83 -29.14 -22.46
C PRO A 820 -40.78 -28.69 -23.58
N PRO A 821 -40.35 -28.75 -24.85
CA PRO A 821 -41.10 -28.18 -25.96
C PRO A 821 -42.46 -28.83 -26.23
N ILE A 822 -42.79 -29.97 -25.60
CA ILE A 822 -44.09 -30.66 -25.78
C ILE A 822 -44.60 -31.26 -24.46
N PRO A 823 -45.85 -30.96 -24.01
CA PRO A 823 -46.41 -31.43 -22.74
C PRO A 823 -46.66 -32.94 -22.62
N ASN A 824 -46.68 -33.69 -23.73
CA ASN A 824 -47.07 -35.11 -23.76
C ASN A 824 -45.89 -36.09 -23.63
N PHE A 825 -44.70 -35.62 -23.30
CA PHE A 825 -43.50 -36.45 -23.11
C PHE A 825 -43.38 -37.05 -21.69
N VAL A 826 -44.51 -37.35 -21.05
CA VAL A 826 -44.58 -37.79 -19.64
C VAL A 826 -44.40 -39.32 -19.48
N ASP A 827 -44.68 -40.10 -20.54
CA ASP A 827 -44.60 -41.58 -20.46
C ASP A 827 -43.21 -42.16 -20.76
N SER A 828 -42.21 -41.31 -20.97
CA SER A 828 -40.81 -41.75 -21.08
C SER A 828 -40.12 -41.62 -19.73
N ALA A 829 -40.57 -42.38 -18.73
CA ALA A 829 -40.06 -42.34 -17.36
C ALA A 829 -38.56 -42.70 -17.21
N GLY A 830 -37.90 -43.18 -18.27
CA GLY A 830 -36.43 -43.33 -18.31
C GLY A 830 -35.68 -42.02 -18.59
N ILE A 831 -36.32 -41.02 -19.20
CA ILE A 831 -35.69 -39.83 -19.80
C ILE A 831 -35.46 -38.71 -18.75
N TYR A 832 -36.18 -38.74 -17.63
CA TYR A 832 -36.03 -37.81 -16.49
C TYR A 832 -35.15 -38.33 -15.34
N THR A 833 -34.58 -39.53 -15.47
CA THR A 833 -33.74 -40.13 -14.39
C THR A 833 -32.43 -39.37 -14.14
N HIS A 834 -32.09 -38.46 -15.06
CA HIS A 834 -30.94 -37.57 -15.05
C HIS A 834 -31.26 -36.20 -14.44
N TRP A 835 -32.28 -36.08 -13.58
CA TRP A 835 -32.68 -34.78 -13.01
C TRP A 835 -33.17 -34.91 -11.56
N ASP A 836 -32.36 -34.47 -10.60
CA ASP A 836 -32.83 -34.27 -9.22
C ASP A 836 -33.65 -32.98 -9.19
N HIS A 837 -34.95 -33.10 -8.92
CA HIS A 837 -35.87 -31.96 -8.90
C HIS A 837 -35.50 -30.91 -7.84
N ASN A 838 -34.62 -31.25 -6.89
CA ASN A 838 -34.15 -30.35 -5.84
C ASN A 838 -32.79 -29.70 -6.14
N ARG A 839 -32.07 -30.14 -7.18
CA ARG A 839 -30.72 -29.64 -7.52
C ARG A 839 -30.61 -29.44 -9.04
N LYS A 840 -30.62 -28.18 -9.49
CA LYS A 840 -30.39 -27.80 -10.89
C LYS A 840 -28.93 -28.08 -11.30
N ALA A 841 -28.55 -29.34 -11.53
CA ALA A 841 -27.17 -29.76 -11.80
C ALA A 841 -27.09 -30.75 -12.96
N ILE A 842 -25.93 -30.75 -13.64
CA ILE A 842 -25.59 -31.74 -14.67
C ILE A 842 -25.47 -33.12 -14.00
N THR A 843 -25.97 -34.18 -14.63
CA THR A 843 -25.96 -35.53 -14.05
C THR A 843 -24.92 -36.46 -14.63
N LEU A 844 -24.54 -37.45 -13.81
CA LEU A 844 -23.70 -38.57 -14.22
C LEU A 844 -24.33 -39.31 -15.41
N ASN A 845 -23.46 -39.81 -16.28
CA ASN A 845 -23.70 -40.48 -17.56
C ASN A 845 -24.30 -39.64 -18.70
N ALA A 846 -24.57 -38.35 -18.50
CA ALA A 846 -24.97 -37.47 -19.59
C ALA A 846 -23.83 -37.35 -20.62
N VAL A 847 -24.15 -37.48 -21.91
CA VAL A 847 -23.21 -37.20 -23.00
C VAL A 847 -23.17 -35.69 -23.19
N VAL A 848 -21.99 -35.10 -23.11
CA VAL A 848 -21.80 -33.66 -23.28
C VAL A 848 -20.70 -33.39 -24.29
N THR A 849 -20.88 -32.36 -25.10
CA THR A 849 -19.81 -31.78 -25.92
C THR A 849 -19.37 -30.46 -25.30
N ILE A 850 -18.11 -30.40 -24.91
CA ILE A 850 -17.51 -29.20 -24.34
C ILE A 850 -16.62 -28.57 -25.41
N HIS A 851 -16.95 -27.36 -25.81
CA HIS A 851 -16.07 -26.49 -26.57
C HIS A 851 -15.25 -25.66 -25.61
N PHE A 852 -13.93 -25.70 -25.72
CA PHE A 852 -13.03 -25.02 -24.81
C PHE A 852 -11.78 -24.51 -25.52
N HIS A 853 -11.12 -23.55 -24.87
CA HIS A 853 -9.82 -23.00 -25.29
C HIS A 853 -8.78 -23.31 -24.25
N LEU A 854 -7.54 -23.52 -24.68
CA LEU A 854 -6.40 -23.62 -23.77
C LEU A 854 -5.82 -22.23 -23.50
N ILE A 855 -5.89 -21.83 -22.25
CA ILE A 855 -5.19 -20.65 -21.72
C ILE A 855 -4.05 -21.09 -20.82
N ARG A 856 -3.05 -20.24 -20.60
CA ARG A 856 -1.99 -20.51 -19.63
C ARG A 856 -2.08 -19.49 -18.50
N GLU A 857 -2.24 -19.99 -17.28
CA GLU A 857 -2.19 -19.20 -16.06
C GLU A 857 -0.81 -19.34 -15.41
N ARG A 858 -0.26 -18.24 -14.91
CA ARG A 858 1.02 -18.23 -14.21
C ARG A 858 0.78 -18.48 -12.73
N SER A 859 1.16 -19.65 -12.21
CA SER A 859 0.98 -20.00 -10.80
C SER A 859 2.07 -19.40 -9.89
N ILE A 860 1.84 -19.48 -8.57
CA ILE A 860 2.79 -19.07 -7.53
C ILE A 860 4.08 -19.92 -7.70
N GLY A 861 5.17 -19.27 -8.11
CA GLY A 861 6.43 -19.93 -8.49
C GLY A 861 6.80 -19.82 -9.97
N ASN A 862 6.06 -19.04 -10.78
CA ASN A 862 6.30 -18.81 -12.22
C ASN A 862 6.13 -20.05 -13.11
N MET A 863 5.48 -21.10 -12.64
CA MET A 863 5.11 -22.24 -13.48
C MET A 863 3.88 -21.87 -14.31
N LEU A 864 3.93 -22.06 -15.63
CA LEU A 864 2.77 -21.90 -16.49
C LEU A 864 1.92 -23.16 -16.41
N VAL A 865 0.71 -23.02 -15.88
CA VAL A 865 -0.29 -24.09 -15.80
C VAL A 865 -1.26 -23.90 -16.96
N PRO A 866 -1.37 -24.88 -17.87
CA PRO A 866 -2.41 -24.84 -18.90
C PRO A 866 -3.77 -25.09 -18.24
N LEU A 867 -4.73 -24.24 -18.54
CA LEU A 867 -6.12 -24.37 -18.14
C LEU A 867 -6.98 -24.48 -19.40
N ALA A 868 -7.95 -25.38 -19.39
CA ALA A 868 -8.99 -25.43 -20.39
C ALA A 868 -10.18 -24.61 -19.91
N ILE A 869 -10.51 -23.51 -20.59
CA ILE A 869 -11.72 -22.73 -20.31
C ILE A 869 -12.80 -23.17 -21.29
N ALA A 870 -13.90 -23.71 -20.78
CA ALA A 870 -15.08 -23.98 -21.59
C ALA A 870 -15.75 -22.69 -22.06
N GLU A 871 -15.99 -22.60 -23.36
CA GLU A 871 -16.75 -21.54 -24.02
C GLU A 871 -18.22 -21.93 -24.17
N ARG A 872 -18.47 -23.22 -24.43
CA ARG A 872 -19.82 -23.75 -24.62
C ARG A 872 -19.88 -25.19 -24.15
N LEU A 873 -20.93 -25.53 -23.41
CA LEU A 873 -21.27 -26.91 -23.08
C LEU A 873 -22.61 -27.25 -23.72
N THR A 874 -22.61 -28.27 -24.57
CA THR A 874 -23.82 -28.79 -25.23
C THR A 874 -24.14 -30.15 -24.64
N VAL A 875 -25.34 -30.32 -24.08
CA VAL A 875 -25.78 -31.65 -23.63
C VAL A 875 -26.42 -32.38 -24.81
N ILE A 876 -25.95 -33.60 -25.08
CA ILE A 876 -26.42 -34.45 -26.17
C ILE A 876 -27.28 -35.56 -25.59
N GLN A 877 -28.44 -35.76 -26.19
CA GLN A 877 -29.35 -36.87 -25.88
C GLN A 877 -29.72 -37.59 -27.17
N ASN A 878 -29.52 -38.91 -27.22
CA ASN A 878 -29.80 -39.74 -28.39
C ASN A 878 -29.19 -39.22 -29.70
N GLY A 879 -27.98 -38.67 -29.65
CA GLY A 879 -27.30 -38.11 -30.83
C GLY A 879 -27.76 -36.71 -31.25
N HIS A 880 -28.71 -36.10 -30.53
CA HIS A 880 -29.21 -34.75 -30.80
C HIS A 880 -28.85 -33.78 -29.67
N ASN A 881 -28.59 -32.51 -30.02
CA ASN A 881 -28.32 -31.47 -29.03
C ASN A 881 -29.61 -31.12 -28.29
N TRP A 882 -29.61 -31.28 -26.97
CA TRP A 882 -30.78 -31.06 -26.12
C TRP A 882 -30.85 -29.61 -25.62
N TYR A 883 -29.75 -29.09 -25.09
CA TYR A 883 -29.62 -27.67 -24.74
C TYR A 883 -28.15 -27.22 -24.78
N ASP A 884 -27.96 -25.92 -25.02
CA ASP A 884 -26.66 -25.26 -24.96
C ASP A 884 -26.55 -24.42 -23.68
N MET A 885 -25.40 -24.50 -23.04
CA MET A 885 -24.92 -23.47 -22.12
C MET A 885 -23.81 -22.68 -22.83
N LYS A 886 -24.04 -21.39 -23.03
CA LYS A 886 -23.05 -20.47 -23.63
C LYS A 886 -22.88 -19.24 -22.76
N GLU A 887 -21.67 -18.68 -22.78
CA GLU A 887 -21.40 -17.39 -22.17
C GLU A 887 -22.19 -16.29 -22.90
N ARG A 888 -23.11 -15.61 -22.20
CA ARG A 888 -23.82 -14.43 -22.74
C ARG A 888 -23.19 -13.17 -22.17
N SER A 889 -22.69 -12.29 -23.04
CA SER A 889 -22.10 -11.02 -22.63
C SER A 889 -23.15 -9.91 -22.58
N ASP A 890 -23.73 -9.66 -21.42
CA ASP A 890 -24.37 -8.37 -21.14
C ASP A 890 -23.35 -7.47 -20.43
N ASP A 891 -23.38 -6.17 -20.71
CA ASP A 891 -22.35 -5.13 -20.44
C ASP A 891 -21.78 -5.04 -19.01
N LYS A 892 -22.23 -5.85 -18.05
CA LYS A 892 -21.80 -5.78 -16.66
C LYS A 892 -21.44 -7.11 -15.97
N ASN A 893 -21.76 -8.29 -16.52
CA ASN A 893 -21.34 -9.59 -15.93
C ASN A 893 -21.37 -10.72 -16.99
N ARG A 894 -20.45 -11.69 -16.90
CA ARG A 894 -20.38 -12.87 -17.78
C ARG A 894 -21.03 -14.06 -17.06
N TRP A 895 -22.06 -14.65 -17.67
CA TRP A 895 -22.74 -15.84 -17.12
C TRP A 895 -23.04 -16.85 -18.22
N MET A 896 -23.08 -18.13 -17.87
CA MET A 896 -23.59 -19.19 -18.76
C MET A 896 -25.12 -19.14 -18.75
N VAL A 897 -25.72 -18.90 -19.92
CA VAL A 897 -27.18 -18.85 -20.09
C VAL A 897 -27.64 -20.09 -20.86
N PHE A 898 -28.79 -20.64 -20.46
CA PHE A 898 -29.43 -21.75 -21.17
C PHE A 898 -30.19 -21.24 -22.38
N GLU A 899 -29.84 -21.73 -23.55
CA GLU A 899 -30.62 -21.52 -24.76
C GLU A 899 -31.29 -22.86 -25.14
N PRO A 900 -32.63 -22.96 -25.09
CA PRO A 900 -33.31 -24.12 -25.64
C PRO A 900 -33.07 -24.13 -27.14
N ILE A 901 -32.63 -25.28 -27.67
CA ILE A 901 -32.48 -25.44 -29.10
C ILE A 901 -33.87 -25.68 -29.68
N VAL A 902 -34.32 -24.78 -30.55
CA VAL A 902 -35.58 -24.95 -31.28
C VAL A 902 -35.41 -26.14 -32.21
N ILE A 903 -35.98 -27.29 -31.83
CA ILE A 903 -36.05 -28.46 -32.69
C ILE A 903 -37.02 -28.11 -33.83
N PRO A 904 -36.60 -28.17 -35.11
CA PRO A 904 -37.51 -27.95 -36.24
C PRO A 904 -38.68 -28.93 -36.13
N SER A 905 -39.91 -28.48 -36.40
CA SER A 905 -41.15 -29.28 -36.32
C SER A 905 -41.18 -30.52 -37.22
N GLU A 906 -40.13 -30.72 -38.02
CA GLU A 906 -39.91 -31.86 -38.91
C GLU A 906 -39.33 -33.08 -38.16
N PHE A 907 -38.89 -32.90 -36.91
CA PHE A 907 -38.30 -33.95 -36.05
C PHE A 907 -39.13 -34.25 -34.78
N THR A 908 -40.33 -33.69 -34.66
CA THR A 908 -41.27 -33.92 -33.55
C THR A 908 -42.35 -34.93 -33.87
#